data_AF-A0A7K2MLH4-F1
#
_entry.id   AF-A0A7K2MLH4-F1
#
_cell.length_a   1.000
_cell.length_b   1.000
_cell.length_c   1.000
_cell.angle_alpha   90.00
_cell.angle_beta   90.00
_cell.angle_gamma   90.00
#
_symmetry.space_group_name_H-M   'P 1'
#
loop_
_entity.id
_entity.type
_entity.pdbx_description
1 polymer ?
#
loop_
_entity_poly.entity_id
_entity_poly.type
_entity_poly.pdbx_seq_one_letter_code
_entity_poly.pdbx_strand_id
1 'polypeptide(L)'
;MVDRYDADSIDNVNKYEDATDASSDVWAGLVTHITGYPVPDRSTVFDTLRSDHGGKLFRMDIRDRGLGSFVEDASGFLRNTGEDYDIWFFDGGKKTQIKQARIVFEGRVKAGDELIFADPGTDDVANASVREGNEFKDYNKDQMSTVALARYMNGPRTALLELLGGNTADARFSNLGVAEDASVDLNSFDTTGRAFDFAAQFFRDQGPKIKEWEDALGREDATWKGEAAEVFRSLLTKIRENYDAYIETFDEKPGTGEGDGTGKTVYSRALSQARSALEDAADKLLDAWITWANSDYYDPHRVLRYVLDDLAQWVDTNNVANTDIKTTYSAYSSTTYHDPRDGFTQNHPEYGDLTDIANWAKVGDKAVQIWSRGVDEYLVKPARTVQSTLNNTFLDLGGDFTENIPEPKSTSTASQEYEERKAEEAQEEIDRQNEENRRYQDELREEQERQREEDKRAQDELREEQNRQREEDKRAQDELREEQNRQREEDKRAQDELREEQNRQRDEDRDYQDELREEQERQREEDRKYQDELRAEQEKQADEAQEQLRTLNDPSATDLGGLDDLLNRDLPVTESLGDMGGLNGTSGDADSALTDDLGNLGAVNGGPGGGPSTDGLGNLGDANNAVNESLAGPGGGPGGGQPAVVPPPANLGSLGGLNSGGGARLPNERTPGLVDGNPVARFPDGSSTSFDPDTGLLTTTGPDGSTTTTDLGNGLQVTNPDGSVTSLTDDGKLATTFPDGRTETIDPSTGRAVTTGPDGSTTTTDLG
;
A
#
# COMPACT_ATOMS: atom_id res chain seq x y z
N MET A 1 77.51 0.76 -1.74
CA MET A 1 77.16 1.71 -2.81
C MET A 1 76.25 2.77 -2.19
N VAL A 2 76.22 3.99 -2.70
CA VAL A 2 75.32 5.05 -2.18
C VAL A 2 74.13 5.18 -3.11
N ASP A 3 72.94 4.93 -2.54
CA ASP A 3 71.64 5.49 -2.90
C ASP A 3 71.55 5.91 -4.37
N ARG A 4 71.37 4.91 -5.23
CA ARG A 4 71.21 5.05 -6.69
C ARG A 4 69.74 5.13 -7.08
N TYR A 5 68.94 4.38 -6.35
CA TYR A 5 67.50 4.17 -6.46
C TYR A 5 66.94 4.32 -5.04
N ASP A 6 65.68 4.74 -4.90
CA ASP A 6 64.99 4.55 -3.61
C ASP A 6 64.83 3.06 -3.30
N ALA A 7 64.96 2.69 -2.03
CA ALA A 7 64.83 1.30 -1.61
C ALA A 7 63.37 0.83 -1.76
N ASP A 8 62.43 1.74 -1.51
CA ASP A 8 61.00 1.47 -1.47
C ASP A 8 60.34 1.69 -2.85
N SER A 9 61.11 2.00 -3.91
CA SER A 9 60.58 2.28 -5.26
C SER A 9 59.78 1.12 -5.84
N ILE A 10 60.32 -0.10 -5.76
CA ILE A 10 59.68 -1.30 -6.31
C ILE A 10 58.39 -1.60 -5.53
N ASP A 11 58.43 -1.53 -4.20
CA ASP A 11 57.26 -1.78 -3.36
C ASP A 11 56.17 -0.71 -3.57
N ASN A 12 56.54 0.56 -3.75
CA ASN A 12 55.59 1.65 -4.04
C ASN A 12 54.98 1.59 -5.46
N VAL A 13 55.69 1.04 -6.45
CA VAL A 13 55.12 0.73 -7.76
C VAL A 13 54.15 -0.46 -7.66
N ASN A 14 54.61 -1.55 -7.06
CA ASN A 14 53.86 -2.81 -6.97
C ASN A 14 52.58 -2.67 -6.14
N LYS A 15 52.57 -1.84 -5.07
CA LYS A 15 51.43 -1.62 -4.17
C LYS A 15 50.12 -1.32 -4.91
N TYR A 16 50.20 -0.65 -6.06
CA TYR A 16 49.05 -0.30 -6.88
C TYR A 16 49.15 -0.84 -8.32
N GLU A 17 50.00 -1.81 -8.63
CA GLU A 17 50.10 -2.35 -10.01
C GLU A 17 48.87 -3.19 -10.39
N ASP A 18 48.41 -4.06 -9.49
CA ASP A 18 47.22 -4.91 -9.67
C ASP A 18 45.90 -4.26 -9.22
N ALA A 19 45.93 -3.01 -8.73
CA ALA A 19 44.73 -2.34 -8.21
C ALA A 19 43.79 -1.88 -9.35
N THR A 20 42.50 -2.20 -9.26
CA THR A 20 41.48 -1.73 -10.22
C THR A 20 41.23 -0.23 -10.05
N ASP A 21 41.28 0.52 -11.16
CA ASP A 21 40.93 1.94 -11.22
C ASP A 21 39.45 2.15 -10.80
N ALA A 22 39.12 3.19 -10.04
CA ALA A 22 37.73 3.42 -9.61
C ALA A 22 36.80 3.76 -10.78
N SER A 23 35.54 3.28 -10.69
CA SER A 23 34.44 3.59 -11.63
C SER A 23 34.15 5.09 -11.77
N SER A 24 34.37 5.86 -10.72
CA SER A 24 34.01 7.26 -10.59
C SER A 24 34.89 7.97 -9.55
N ASP A 25 35.13 9.27 -9.74
CA ASP A 25 35.81 10.12 -8.76
C ASP A 25 34.80 10.70 -7.76
N VAL A 26 34.37 9.85 -6.84
CA VAL A 26 33.43 10.19 -5.75
C VAL A 26 33.98 11.32 -4.86
N TRP A 27 35.30 11.43 -4.71
CA TRP A 27 35.93 12.54 -3.99
C TRP A 27 35.66 13.89 -4.66
N ALA A 28 35.95 14.00 -5.96
CA ALA A 28 35.70 15.23 -6.72
C ALA A 28 34.20 15.57 -6.75
N GLY A 29 33.33 14.56 -6.93
CA GLY A 29 31.89 14.73 -6.93
C GLY A 29 31.33 15.22 -5.58
N LEU A 30 31.68 14.55 -4.48
CA LEU A 30 31.20 14.89 -3.13
C LEU A 30 31.68 16.28 -2.70
N VAL A 31 32.96 16.60 -2.88
CA VAL A 31 33.50 17.92 -2.51
C VAL A 31 32.84 19.02 -3.34
N THR A 32 32.64 18.81 -4.65
CA THR A 32 31.90 19.77 -5.49
C THR A 32 30.47 19.97 -4.98
N HIS A 33 29.80 18.90 -4.55
CA HIS A 33 28.43 18.95 -4.04
C HIS A 33 28.29 19.70 -2.71
N ILE A 34 29.15 19.41 -1.72
CA ILE A 34 29.02 20.01 -0.38
C ILE A 34 29.69 21.38 -0.22
N THR A 35 30.54 21.81 -1.19
CA THR A 35 31.23 23.11 -1.13
C THR A 35 30.90 24.07 -2.28
N GLY A 36 30.38 23.58 -3.41
CA GLY A 36 30.25 24.35 -4.65
C GLY A 36 31.55 24.60 -5.41
N TYR A 37 32.70 24.11 -4.93
CA TYR A 37 33.99 24.31 -5.61
C TYR A 37 34.12 23.35 -6.80
N PRO A 38 34.30 23.85 -8.04
CA PRO A 38 34.38 23.00 -9.23
C PRO A 38 35.72 22.26 -9.30
N VAL A 39 35.78 21.05 -8.73
CA VAL A 39 36.97 20.20 -8.79
C VAL A 39 37.26 19.81 -10.25
N PRO A 40 38.49 19.98 -10.77
CA PRO A 40 38.83 19.56 -12.13
C PRO A 40 38.65 18.05 -12.37
N ASP A 41 38.38 17.65 -13.62
CA ASP A 41 38.32 16.23 -13.99
C ASP A 41 39.73 15.60 -13.90
N ARG A 42 39.89 14.64 -12.97
CA ARG A 42 41.12 13.89 -12.69
C ARG A 42 41.77 13.28 -13.94
N SER A 43 40.97 12.86 -14.93
CA SER A 43 41.50 12.27 -16.17
C SER A 43 42.28 13.27 -17.03
N THR A 44 41.99 14.57 -16.89
CA THR A 44 42.52 15.67 -17.74
C THR A 44 43.65 16.47 -17.08
N VAL A 45 43.89 16.33 -15.77
CA VAL A 45 44.77 17.26 -15.02
C VAL A 45 46.23 17.28 -15.48
N PHE A 46 46.67 16.23 -16.19
CA PHE A 46 48.01 16.09 -16.74
C PHE A 46 48.12 16.45 -18.23
N ASP A 47 47.03 16.78 -18.93
CA ASP A 47 47.07 17.06 -20.37
C ASP A 47 47.87 18.34 -20.69
N THR A 48 47.92 19.29 -19.75
CA THR A 48 48.78 20.48 -19.84
C THR A 48 50.17 20.29 -19.22
N LEU A 49 50.49 19.12 -18.68
CA LEU A 49 51.77 18.78 -18.06
C LEU A 49 52.46 17.63 -18.82
N ARG A 50 52.60 17.84 -20.14
CA ARG A 50 53.07 16.85 -21.10
C ARG A 50 54.07 17.45 -22.08
N SER A 51 55.15 16.72 -22.38
CA SER A 51 56.10 17.04 -23.45
C SER A 51 55.99 16.07 -24.62
N ASP A 52 56.11 16.60 -25.84
CA ASP A 52 56.27 15.83 -27.08
C ASP A 52 57.53 14.93 -27.08
N HIS A 53 58.49 15.22 -26.18
CA HIS A 53 59.76 14.51 -26.06
C HIS A 53 59.86 13.66 -24.78
N GLY A 54 58.74 13.31 -24.11
CA GLY A 54 58.78 12.44 -22.93
C GLY A 54 57.43 11.93 -22.40
N GLY A 55 56.29 12.50 -22.83
CA GLY A 55 54.98 12.15 -22.28
C GLY A 55 54.61 13.05 -21.09
N LYS A 56 53.78 12.54 -20.18
CA LYS A 56 53.34 13.27 -18.98
C LYS A 56 54.50 13.40 -17.98
N LEU A 57 54.49 14.46 -17.16
CA LEU A 57 55.43 14.75 -16.07
C LEU A 57 56.90 15.02 -16.45
N PHE A 58 57.38 14.61 -17.62
CA PHE A 58 58.78 14.82 -18.03
C PHE A 58 58.99 15.01 -19.53
N ARG A 59 60.17 15.53 -19.87
CA ARG A 59 60.78 15.45 -21.21
C ARG A 59 62.11 14.72 -21.13
N MET A 60 62.60 14.21 -22.25
CA MET A 60 63.91 13.56 -22.30
C MET A 60 64.62 13.73 -23.66
N ASP A 61 65.90 13.35 -23.70
CA ASP A 61 66.60 13.04 -24.94
C ASP A 61 67.50 11.81 -24.80
N ILE A 62 67.64 11.02 -25.86
CA ILE A 62 68.57 9.87 -25.91
C ILE A 62 69.83 10.29 -26.65
N ARG A 63 70.99 10.18 -26.00
CA ARG A 63 72.31 10.45 -26.61
C ARG A 63 73.09 9.16 -26.84
N ASP A 64 73.65 9.01 -28.03
CA ASP A 64 74.77 8.08 -28.23
C ASP A 64 76.01 8.66 -27.51
N ARG A 65 76.70 7.82 -26.74
CA ARG A 65 77.90 8.14 -25.96
C ARG A 65 78.99 7.11 -26.26
N GLY A 66 80.26 7.52 -26.23
CA GLY A 66 81.38 6.57 -26.38
C GLY A 66 81.49 5.64 -25.18
N LEU A 67 81.88 4.38 -25.40
CA LEU A 67 82.01 3.39 -24.31
C LEU A 67 83.02 3.82 -23.21
N GLY A 68 84.02 4.64 -23.56
CA GLY A 68 84.92 5.26 -22.57
C GLY A 68 84.30 6.38 -21.71
N SER A 69 82.99 6.63 -21.83
CA SER A 69 82.20 7.51 -20.96
C SER A 69 81.06 6.78 -20.23
N PHE A 70 80.98 5.45 -20.34
CA PHE A 70 80.15 4.63 -19.45
C PHE A 70 80.80 4.53 -18.06
N VAL A 71 79.98 4.61 -17.02
CA VAL A 71 80.33 4.25 -15.65
C VAL A 71 79.23 3.32 -15.14
N GLU A 72 79.62 2.25 -14.45
CA GLU A 72 78.71 1.16 -14.04
C GLU A 72 77.58 1.63 -13.10
N ASP A 73 77.83 2.72 -12.35
CA ASP A 73 76.91 3.41 -11.44
C ASP A 73 76.28 4.72 -12.00
N ALA A 74 76.26 4.91 -13.34
CA ALA A 74 75.90 6.18 -13.95
C ALA A 74 74.40 6.53 -14.00
N SER A 75 73.51 5.53 -13.96
CA SER A 75 72.05 5.75 -13.94
C SER A 75 71.56 6.12 -12.53
N GLY A 76 70.35 6.65 -12.43
CA GLY A 76 69.70 6.98 -11.16
C GLY A 76 69.35 8.45 -11.01
N PHE A 77 68.78 8.79 -9.85
CA PHE A 77 68.31 10.13 -9.53
C PHE A 77 69.44 11.12 -9.22
N LEU A 78 69.32 12.35 -9.74
CA LEU A 78 70.22 13.50 -9.61
C LEU A 78 71.72 13.18 -9.81
N ARG A 79 72.05 12.22 -10.69
CA ARG A 79 73.44 11.81 -10.97
C ARG A 79 74.25 12.82 -11.80
N ASN A 80 73.61 13.68 -12.62
CA ASN A 80 74.28 14.67 -13.45
C ASN A 80 73.62 16.06 -13.37
N THR A 81 74.44 17.12 -13.28
CA THR A 81 73.97 18.51 -13.18
C THR A 81 73.18 18.93 -14.42
N GLY A 82 71.91 19.31 -14.23
CA GLY A 82 70.99 19.78 -15.28
C GLY A 82 69.88 18.80 -15.66
N GLU A 83 70.06 17.53 -15.33
CA GLU A 83 69.07 16.44 -15.48
C GLU A 83 68.43 16.09 -14.11
N ASP A 84 67.26 15.44 -14.10
CA ASP A 84 66.69 14.82 -12.88
C ASP A 84 67.12 13.38 -12.73
N TYR A 85 67.19 12.67 -13.86
CA TYR A 85 67.34 11.24 -13.89
C TYR A 85 68.10 10.80 -15.15
N ASP A 86 68.98 9.81 -14.98
CA ASP A 86 69.76 9.19 -16.04
C ASP A 86 69.45 7.70 -16.14
N ILE A 87 69.29 7.17 -17.36
CA ILE A 87 69.31 5.72 -17.62
C ILE A 87 70.31 5.42 -18.74
N TRP A 88 71.35 4.66 -18.41
CA TRP A 88 72.40 4.22 -19.33
C TRP A 88 72.15 2.78 -19.77
N PHE A 89 72.13 2.54 -21.09
CA PHE A 89 71.82 1.23 -21.66
C PHE A 89 72.51 1.00 -23.01
N PHE A 90 72.80 -0.25 -23.35
CA PHE A 90 73.39 -0.63 -24.63
C PHE A 90 72.33 -0.84 -25.71
N ASP A 91 72.68 -0.40 -26.92
CA ASP A 91 71.94 -0.60 -28.17
C ASP A 91 72.62 -1.75 -28.94
N GLY A 92 71.90 -2.84 -29.18
CA GLY A 92 72.42 -4.03 -29.86
C GLY A 92 72.89 -3.77 -31.30
N GLY A 93 72.37 -2.73 -31.95
CA GLY A 93 72.76 -2.28 -33.27
C GLY A 93 74.01 -1.39 -33.29
N LYS A 94 74.37 -0.73 -32.17
CA LYS A 94 75.46 0.26 -32.11
C LYS A 94 76.66 -0.17 -31.26
N LYS A 95 77.27 -1.31 -31.59
CA LYS A 95 78.38 -1.96 -30.83
C LYS A 95 79.56 -1.11 -30.34
N THR A 96 79.74 0.15 -30.71
CA THR A 96 80.82 1.03 -30.20
C THR A 96 80.32 2.21 -29.35
N GLN A 97 79.02 2.27 -29.04
CA GLN A 97 78.37 3.35 -28.29
C GLN A 97 77.42 2.78 -27.23
N ILE A 98 77.28 3.49 -26.11
CA ILE A 98 76.20 3.30 -25.15
C ILE A 98 75.15 4.42 -25.32
N LYS A 99 73.91 4.19 -24.90
CA LYS A 99 72.87 5.20 -24.79
C LYS A 99 72.91 5.84 -23.41
N GLN A 100 72.59 7.12 -23.36
CA GLN A 100 72.17 7.83 -22.16
C GLN A 100 70.79 8.42 -22.44
N ALA A 101 69.74 7.89 -21.82
CA ALA A 101 68.44 8.54 -21.71
C ALA A 101 68.51 9.57 -20.57
N ARG A 102 68.29 10.84 -20.94
CA ARG A 102 68.49 12.02 -20.08
C ARG A 102 67.14 12.64 -19.80
N ILE A 103 66.68 12.56 -18.56
CA ILE A 103 65.29 12.89 -18.20
C ILE A 103 65.26 14.19 -17.39
N VAL A 104 64.29 15.03 -17.70
CA VAL A 104 63.96 16.23 -16.94
C VAL A 104 62.48 16.24 -16.62
N PHE A 105 62.16 16.26 -15.33
CA PHE A 105 60.81 16.47 -14.81
C PHE A 105 60.40 17.92 -15.11
N GLU A 106 59.17 18.10 -15.58
CA GLU A 106 58.61 19.40 -15.98
C GLU A 106 57.53 19.84 -15.00
N GLY A 107 57.45 21.15 -14.71
CA GLY A 107 56.60 21.68 -13.63
C GLY A 107 57.15 21.51 -12.21
N ARG A 108 58.34 20.93 -12.06
CA ARG A 108 59.06 20.78 -10.78
C ARG A 108 59.46 22.10 -10.11
N VAL A 109 59.58 22.06 -8.78
CA VAL A 109 60.21 23.12 -7.97
C VAL A 109 61.67 22.76 -7.69
N LYS A 110 62.57 23.76 -7.69
CA LYS A 110 64.00 23.61 -7.41
C LYS A 110 64.51 24.54 -6.32
N ALA A 111 65.49 24.07 -5.55
CA ALA A 111 66.41 24.92 -4.79
C ALA A 111 67.86 24.70 -5.29
N GLY A 112 68.30 25.53 -6.23
CA GLY A 112 69.57 25.29 -6.93
C GLY A 112 69.49 24.05 -7.82
N ASP A 113 70.34 23.05 -7.56
CA ASP A 113 70.32 21.77 -8.26
C ASP A 113 69.36 20.74 -7.63
N GLU A 114 68.89 20.96 -6.40
CA GLU A 114 68.02 20.05 -5.66
C GLU A 114 66.56 20.11 -6.16
N LEU A 115 65.94 18.93 -6.34
CA LEU A 115 64.52 18.76 -6.63
C LEU A 115 63.74 18.73 -5.31
N ILE A 116 62.66 19.52 -5.21
CA ILE A 116 61.77 19.51 -4.04
C ILE A 116 60.43 18.91 -4.44
N PHE A 117 60.12 17.71 -3.95
CA PHE A 117 58.78 17.12 -4.06
C PHE A 117 57.74 17.92 -3.24
N ALA A 118 56.47 17.85 -3.61
CA ALA A 118 55.38 18.40 -2.81
C ALA A 118 55.25 17.61 -1.50
N ASP A 119 55.03 18.37 -0.44
CA ASP A 119 55.04 17.94 0.95
C ASP A 119 54.29 19.02 1.75
N PRO A 120 53.31 18.68 2.61
CA PRO A 120 52.55 19.67 3.37
C PRO A 120 53.38 20.30 4.50
N GLY A 121 54.49 19.68 4.92
CA GLY A 121 55.38 20.18 5.97
C GLY A 121 54.82 20.11 7.40
N THR A 122 53.60 19.57 7.58
CA THR A 122 52.90 19.43 8.87
C THR A 122 51.71 18.48 8.72
N ASP A 123 51.30 17.84 9.81
CA ASP A 123 50.06 17.05 9.91
C ASP A 123 48.81 17.92 10.17
N ASP A 124 49.00 19.24 10.38
CA ASP A 124 47.91 20.20 10.54
C ASP A 124 47.37 20.62 9.16
N VAL A 125 46.17 20.14 8.82
CA VAL A 125 45.54 20.41 7.53
C VAL A 125 45.36 21.91 7.25
N ALA A 126 45.10 22.76 8.26
CA ALA A 126 44.92 24.19 8.08
C ALA A 126 46.25 24.91 7.82
N ASN A 127 47.35 24.43 8.39
CA ASN A 127 48.70 24.99 8.21
C ASN A 127 49.52 24.35 7.07
N ALA A 128 48.99 23.32 6.38
CA ALA A 128 49.66 22.62 5.29
C ALA A 128 50.13 23.51 4.11
N SER A 129 51.40 23.34 3.71
CA SER A 129 52.06 24.06 2.62
C SER A 129 51.68 23.55 1.23
N VAL A 130 50.61 24.08 0.65
CA VAL A 130 50.10 23.71 -0.68
C VAL A 130 50.69 24.55 -1.83
N ARG A 131 50.74 23.98 -3.04
CA ARG A 131 51.25 24.62 -4.27
C ARG A 131 50.08 25.03 -5.17
N GLU A 132 49.98 26.31 -5.55
CA GLU A 132 48.96 26.80 -6.50
C GLU A 132 49.17 26.37 -7.96
N GLY A 133 50.37 25.90 -8.30
CA GLY A 133 50.76 25.64 -9.68
C GLY A 133 50.99 26.92 -10.50
N ASN A 134 51.50 26.76 -11.71
CA ASN A 134 51.87 27.87 -12.59
C ASN A 134 51.88 27.44 -14.06
N GLU A 135 51.73 28.41 -14.96
CA GLU A 135 52.11 28.26 -16.36
C GLU A 135 53.62 28.46 -16.52
N PHE A 136 54.24 27.77 -17.48
CA PHE A 136 55.65 27.90 -17.81
C PHE A 136 55.92 27.51 -19.27
N LYS A 137 57.20 27.59 -19.66
CA LYS A 137 57.71 27.02 -20.91
C LYS A 137 58.91 26.15 -20.62
N ASP A 138 58.98 25.01 -21.29
CA ASP A 138 60.11 24.08 -21.18
C ASP A 138 61.36 24.61 -21.94
N TYR A 139 62.39 23.76 -22.06
CA TYR A 139 63.58 24.06 -22.85
C TYR A 139 63.30 24.21 -24.36
N ASN A 140 62.34 23.45 -24.91
CA ASN A 140 61.93 23.51 -26.31
C ASN A 140 61.05 24.73 -26.63
N LYS A 141 60.48 25.35 -25.58
CA LYS A 141 59.52 26.49 -25.53
C LYS A 141 58.04 26.10 -25.63
N ASP A 142 57.77 24.82 -25.47
CA ASP A 142 56.43 24.25 -25.39
C ASP A 142 55.73 24.81 -24.15
N GLN A 143 54.43 25.11 -24.25
CA GLN A 143 53.67 25.69 -23.14
C GLN A 143 53.06 24.60 -22.27
N MET A 144 53.34 24.67 -20.98
CA MET A 144 52.88 23.69 -19.99
C MET A 144 52.32 24.42 -18.76
N SER A 145 51.49 23.71 -17.99
CA SER A 145 50.86 24.24 -16.79
C SER A 145 50.65 23.15 -15.74
N THR A 146 50.99 23.47 -14.49
CA THR A 146 50.65 22.67 -13.29
C THR A 146 49.34 23.12 -12.63
N VAL A 147 48.65 24.14 -13.18
CA VAL A 147 47.47 24.77 -12.54
C VAL A 147 46.27 23.82 -12.42
N ALA A 148 46.00 22.98 -13.43
CA ALA A 148 44.88 22.01 -13.38
C ALA A 148 45.11 20.96 -12.29
N LEU A 149 46.29 20.35 -12.28
CA LEU A 149 46.77 19.43 -11.24
C LEU A 149 46.69 20.07 -9.85
N ALA A 150 47.25 21.27 -9.67
CA ALA A 150 47.24 21.97 -8.38
C ALA A 150 45.81 22.25 -7.86
N ARG A 151 44.89 22.64 -8.75
CA ARG A 151 43.47 22.86 -8.40
C ARG A 151 42.72 21.59 -8.02
N TYR A 152 43.11 20.44 -8.57
CA TYR A 152 42.60 19.14 -8.15
C TYR A 152 43.20 18.74 -6.80
N MET A 153 44.52 18.80 -6.66
CA MET A 153 45.23 18.40 -5.45
C MET A 153 44.80 19.21 -4.22
N ASN A 154 44.68 20.53 -4.36
CA ASN A 154 44.69 21.46 -3.21
C ASN A 154 43.44 22.36 -3.12
N GLY A 155 42.67 22.48 -4.20
CA GLY A 155 41.40 23.21 -4.20
C GLY A 155 40.34 22.64 -3.24
N PRO A 156 40.10 21.31 -3.25
CA PRO A 156 39.20 20.64 -2.31
C PRO A 156 39.44 21.02 -0.85
N ARG A 157 40.68 20.91 -0.37
CA ARG A 157 41.10 21.32 0.98
C ARG A 157 40.67 22.76 1.29
N THR A 158 40.96 23.70 0.40
CA THR A 158 40.60 25.11 0.60
C THR A 158 39.09 25.29 0.70
N ALA A 159 38.30 24.63 -0.15
CA ALA A 159 36.85 24.71 -0.13
C ALA A 159 36.22 24.09 1.14
N LEU A 160 36.78 22.98 1.64
CA LEU A 160 36.34 22.32 2.87
C LEU A 160 36.70 23.15 4.13
N LEU A 161 37.86 23.82 4.14
CA LEU A 161 38.23 24.72 5.25
C LEU A 161 37.30 25.95 5.34
N GLU A 162 36.90 26.53 4.21
CA GLU A 162 35.92 27.64 4.20
C GLU A 162 34.49 27.15 4.52
N LEU A 163 34.15 25.90 4.18
CA LEU A 163 32.89 25.27 4.62
C LEU A 163 32.83 25.14 6.15
N LEU A 164 33.93 24.74 6.80
CA LEU A 164 34.06 24.77 8.27
C LEU A 164 34.13 26.20 8.85
N GLY A 165 34.62 27.16 8.07
CA GLY A 165 34.43 28.60 8.34
C GLY A 165 32.97 29.06 8.29
N GLY A 166 32.09 28.21 7.75
CA GLY A 166 30.65 28.37 7.69
C GLY A 166 30.11 28.88 6.35
N ASN A 167 30.96 29.27 5.40
CA ASN A 167 30.53 29.81 4.10
C ASN A 167 31.59 29.65 3.00
N THR A 168 31.23 29.07 1.86
CA THR A 168 32.19 28.79 0.77
C THR A 168 32.30 29.86 -0.32
N ALA A 169 31.56 30.98 -0.24
CA ALA A 169 31.53 31.97 -1.33
C ALA A 169 32.89 32.64 -1.62
N ASP A 170 33.73 32.83 -0.60
CA ASP A 170 35.10 33.36 -0.75
C ASP A 170 36.14 32.26 -1.11
N ALA A 171 35.76 30.98 -1.12
CA ALA A 171 36.68 29.87 -1.35
C ALA A 171 37.27 29.89 -2.77
N ARG A 172 38.58 30.15 -2.84
CA ARG A 172 39.35 30.26 -4.08
C ARG A 172 40.74 29.63 -3.94
N PHE A 173 41.12 28.84 -4.93
CA PHE A 173 42.45 28.25 -5.06
C PHE A 173 43.00 28.42 -6.49
N SER A 174 44.22 28.94 -6.63
CA SER A 174 44.87 29.16 -7.94
C SER A 174 43.94 29.89 -8.93
N ASN A 175 43.37 31.02 -8.48
CA ASN A 175 42.36 31.86 -9.14
C ASN A 175 40.97 31.23 -9.42
N LEU A 176 40.81 29.90 -9.40
CA LEU A 176 39.51 29.23 -9.49
C LEU A 176 38.80 29.33 -8.14
N GLY A 177 37.51 29.60 -8.12
CA GLY A 177 36.73 29.67 -6.89
C GLY A 177 35.29 29.25 -7.10
N VAL A 178 34.55 29.17 -6.00
CA VAL A 178 33.12 28.86 -5.97
C VAL A 178 32.33 29.93 -6.72
N ALA A 179 31.24 29.53 -7.38
CA ALA A 179 30.29 30.46 -8.01
C ALA A 179 29.26 30.94 -6.97
N GLU A 180 28.80 32.19 -7.06
CA GLU A 180 27.88 32.79 -6.08
C GLU A 180 26.61 31.95 -5.88
N ASP A 181 26.06 31.41 -6.96
CA ASP A 181 24.89 30.52 -7.03
C ASP A 181 25.17 29.05 -6.67
N ALA A 182 26.43 28.66 -6.54
CA ALA A 182 26.87 27.34 -6.05
C ALA A 182 27.37 27.38 -4.59
N SER A 183 27.46 28.56 -3.98
CA SER A 183 28.02 28.72 -2.64
C SER A 183 27.15 28.11 -1.54
N VAL A 184 27.79 27.55 -0.51
CA VAL A 184 27.14 26.87 0.61
C VAL A 184 27.35 27.68 1.88
N ASP A 185 26.26 28.03 2.57
CA ASP A 185 26.25 28.79 3.83
C ASP A 185 25.67 27.93 4.96
N LEU A 186 26.51 27.40 5.84
CA LEU A 186 26.07 26.61 7.00
C LEU A 186 25.28 27.47 8.00
N ASN A 187 25.50 28.78 8.02
CA ASN A 187 24.75 29.71 8.86
C ASN A 187 23.26 29.82 8.48
N SER A 188 22.87 29.33 7.30
CA SER A 188 21.47 29.21 6.88
C SER A 188 20.69 28.21 7.73
N PHE A 189 21.33 27.12 8.20
CA PHE A 189 20.73 26.15 9.12
C PHE A 189 20.39 26.80 10.47
N ASP A 190 21.36 27.45 11.12
CA ASP A 190 21.15 28.21 12.36
C ASP A 190 20.03 29.26 12.22
N THR A 191 19.99 29.96 11.09
CA THR A 191 19.06 31.07 10.85
C THR A 191 17.64 30.56 10.62
N THR A 192 17.49 29.44 9.90
CA THR A 192 16.21 28.77 9.68
C THR A 192 15.70 28.08 10.96
N GLY A 193 16.58 27.41 11.71
CA GLY A 193 16.25 26.80 13.00
C GLY A 193 15.77 27.84 14.03
N ARG A 194 16.45 29.00 14.10
CA ARG A 194 16.00 30.13 14.93
C ARG A 194 14.67 30.74 14.50
N ALA A 195 14.28 30.63 13.21
CA ALA A 195 12.98 31.07 12.74
C ALA A 195 11.85 30.15 13.21
N PHE A 196 12.05 28.82 13.19
CA PHE A 196 11.13 27.85 13.78
C PHE A 196 11.00 28.03 15.30
N ASP A 197 12.12 28.18 16.01
CA ASP A 197 12.13 28.46 17.45
C ASP A 197 11.39 29.76 17.81
N PHE A 198 11.49 30.80 16.97
CA PHE A 198 10.75 32.04 17.13
C PHE A 198 9.25 31.88 16.89
N ALA A 199 8.84 31.11 15.86
CA ALA A 199 7.44 30.80 15.60
C ALA A 199 6.81 30.02 16.77
N ALA A 200 7.49 28.97 17.25
CA ALA A 200 7.04 28.20 18.41
C ALA A 200 7.00 29.06 19.69
N GLN A 201 7.98 29.94 19.91
CA GLN A 201 7.93 30.91 21.04
C GLN A 201 6.74 31.86 20.92
N PHE A 202 6.42 32.36 19.72
CA PHE A 202 5.23 33.20 19.50
C PHE A 202 3.95 32.47 19.90
N PHE A 203 3.74 31.22 19.47
CA PHE A 203 2.54 30.47 19.85
C PHE A 203 2.49 30.22 21.37
N ARG A 204 3.59 29.76 21.98
CA ARG A 204 3.72 29.56 23.44
C ARG A 204 3.47 30.86 24.24
N ASP A 205 3.86 32.01 23.71
CA ASP A 205 3.66 33.32 24.35
C ASP A 205 2.23 33.87 24.17
N GLN A 206 1.55 33.59 23.06
CA GLN A 206 0.22 34.17 22.77
C GLN A 206 -0.95 33.27 23.19
N GLY A 207 -0.82 31.94 23.13
CA GLY A 207 -1.86 30.98 23.56
C GLY A 207 -2.44 31.28 24.95
N PRO A 208 -1.61 31.54 25.99
CA PRO A 208 -2.08 31.94 27.31
C PRO A 208 -2.90 33.24 27.32
N LYS A 209 -2.54 34.23 26.50
CA LYS A 209 -3.28 35.51 26.42
C LYS A 209 -4.63 35.35 25.73
N ILE A 210 -4.69 34.52 24.70
CA ILE A 210 -5.94 34.15 24.02
C ILE A 210 -6.87 33.42 25.00
N LYS A 211 -6.30 32.52 25.82
CA LYS A 211 -7.02 31.86 26.91
C LYS A 211 -7.54 32.84 27.97
N GLU A 212 -6.74 33.81 28.40
CA GLU A 212 -7.21 34.87 29.31
C GLU A 212 -8.42 35.64 28.75
N TRP A 213 -8.47 35.86 27.42
CA TRP A 213 -9.61 36.50 26.76
C TRP A 213 -10.82 35.55 26.66
N GLU A 214 -10.61 34.28 26.32
CA GLU A 214 -11.62 33.20 26.30
C GLU A 214 -12.30 33.05 27.67
N ASP A 215 -11.52 33.00 28.75
CA ASP A 215 -11.97 32.89 30.14
C ASP A 215 -12.63 34.18 30.66
N ALA A 216 -12.20 35.36 30.17
CA ALA A 216 -12.84 36.64 30.52
C ALA A 216 -14.21 36.81 29.86
N LEU A 217 -14.37 36.33 28.61
CA LEU A 217 -15.64 36.35 27.88
C LEU A 217 -16.64 35.30 28.39
N GLY A 218 -16.14 34.18 28.92
CA GLY A 218 -16.95 33.04 29.36
C GLY A 218 -17.66 33.18 30.73
N ARG A 219 -17.53 34.30 31.43
CA ARG A 219 -18.02 34.45 32.82
C ARG A 219 -19.54 34.61 32.89
N GLU A 220 -20.17 33.97 33.88
CA GLU A 220 -21.64 34.01 34.03
C GLU A 220 -22.19 35.40 34.39
N ASP A 221 -21.39 36.24 35.05
CA ASP A 221 -21.73 37.60 35.48
C ASP A 221 -21.39 38.69 34.44
N ALA A 222 -20.91 38.31 33.25
CA ALA A 222 -20.46 39.23 32.21
C ALA A 222 -21.59 40.08 31.61
N THR A 223 -21.43 41.40 31.63
CA THR A 223 -22.42 42.37 31.11
C THR A 223 -22.55 42.43 29.58
N TRP A 224 -21.71 41.68 28.85
CA TRP A 224 -21.66 41.59 27.39
C TRP A 224 -22.16 40.25 26.83
N LYS A 225 -22.83 39.43 27.66
CA LYS A 225 -23.32 38.09 27.28
C LYS A 225 -24.40 38.15 26.18
N GLY A 226 -24.29 37.30 25.16
CA GLY A 226 -25.23 37.15 24.04
C GLY A 226 -24.58 36.44 22.83
N GLU A 227 -25.37 36.08 21.81
CA GLU A 227 -24.94 35.25 20.66
C GLU A 227 -23.60 35.72 20.03
N ALA A 228 -23.43 37.03 19.82
CA ALA A 228 -22.21 37.58 19.22
C ALA A 228 -20.95 37.42 20.11
N ALA A 229 -21.10 37.38 21.44
CA ALA A 229 -19.99 37.13 22.37
C ALA A 229 -19.63 35.63 22.42
N GLU A 230 -20.60 34.73 22.24
CA GLU A 230 -20.36 33.29 22.11
C GLU A 230 -19.59 32.97 20.81
N VAL A 231 -20.00 33.57 19.68
CA VAL A 231 -19.30 33.43 18.39
C VAL A 231 -17.87 33.96 18.47
N PHE A 232 -17.64 35.10 19.14
CA PHE A 232 -16.28 35.62 19.34
C PHE A 232 -15.45 34.77 20.32
N ARG A 233 -16.07 34.15 21.34
CA ARG A 233 -15.40 33.19 22.22
C ARG A 233 -14.97 31.93 21.45
N SER A 234 -15.85 31.35 20.64
CA SER A 234 -15.52 30.21 19.75
C SER A 234 -14.30 30.52 18.87
N LEU A 235 -14.24 31.71 18.25
CA LEU A 235 -13.06 32.13 17.48
C LEU A 235 -11.77 32.12 18.30
N LEU A 236 -11.79 32.57 19.56
CA LEU A 236 -10.62 32.53 20.43
C LEU A 236 -10.24 31.09 20.83
N THR A 237 -11.23 30.25 21.15
CA THR A 237 -11.04 28.81 21.42
C THR A 237 -10.33 28.13 20.24
N LYS A 238 -10.79 28.33 18.99
CA LYS A 238 -10.12 27.78 17.79
C LYS A 238 -8.70 28.27 17.62
N ILE A 239 -8.43 29.57 17.79
CA ILE A 239 -7.08 30.11 17.61
C ILE A 239 -6.15 29.56 18.69
N ARG A 240 -6.62 29.44 19.94
CA ARG A 240 -5.89 28.76 21.01
C ARG A 240 -5.60 27.31 20.64
N GLU A 241 -6.59 26.54 20.19
CA GLU A 241 -6.43 25.11 19.90
C GLU A 241 -5.54 24.85 18.68
N ASN A 242 -5.58 25.72 17.68
CA ASN A 242 -4.62 25.70 16.57
C ASN A 242 -3.21 26.07 17.05
N TYR A 243 -3.04 27.00 17.98
CA TYR A 243 -1.73 27.32 18.57
C TYR A 243 -1.22 26.16 19.43
N ASP A 244 -2.08 25.55 20.25
CA ASP A 244 -1.77 24.38 21.06
C ASP A 244 -1.36 23.20 20.16
N ALA A 245 -2.02 23.01 19.00
CA ALA A 245 -1.64 22.01 17.98
C ALA A 245 -0.27 22.28 17.34
N TYR A 246 -0.01 23.52 16.91
CA TYR A 246 1.30 23.86 16.36
C TYR A 246 2.42 23.66 17.39
N ILE A 247 2.18 24.03 18.66
CA ILE A 247 3.13 23.79 19.76
C ILE A 247 3.38 22.30 19.96
N GLU A 248 2.33 21.47 19.91
CA GLU A 248 2.43 20.01 20.00
C GLU A 248 3.40 19.46 18.94
N THR A 249 3.20 19.80 17.66
CA THR A 249 4.11 19.43 16.55
C THR A 249 5.52 20.02 16.72
N PHE A 250 5.65 21.27 17.21
CA PHE A 250 6.95 21.88 17.45
C PHE A 250 7.75 21.19 18.57
N ASP A 251 7.09 20.71 19.62
CA ASP A 251 7.71 20.08 20.78
C ASP A 251 8.02 18.58 20.58
N GLU A 252 7.57 17.96 19.47
CA GLU A 252 7.87 16.57 19.10
C GLU A 252 9.37 16.27 19.06
N LYS A 253 9.73 15.02 19.38
CA LYS A 253 11.12 14.59 19.44
C LYS A 253 11.61 14.21 18.05
N PRO A 254 12.88 14.50 17.71
CA PRO A 254 13.51 13.93 16.52
C PRO A 254 13.30 12.42 16.44
N GLY A 255 12.85 11.92 15.29
CA GLY A 255 12.50 10.52 15.10
C GLY A 255 13.74 9.60 15.19
N THR A 256 14.81 10.01 14.52
CA THR A 256 16.08 9.28 14.43
C THR A 256 17.27 10.24 14.49
N GLY A 257 18.11 10.08 15.52
CA GLY A 257 19.35 10.85 15.69
C GLY A 257 20.02 10.54 17.02
N GLU A 258 21.24 9.99 16.99
CA GLU A 258 22.06 9.77 18.20
C GLU A 258 22.78 11.07 18.64
N GLY A 259 22.02 12.15 18.86
CA GLY A 259 22.56 13.44 19.32
C GLY A 259 21.48 14.40 19.83
N ASP A 260 21.78 15.17 20.88
CA ASP A 260 20.91 16.23 21.38
C ASP A 260 21.09 17.54 20.58
N GLY A 261 20.66 17.50 19.32
CA GLY A 261 20.69 18.64 18.38
C GLY A 261 20.19 19.94 19.01
N THR A 262 20.85 21.06 18.71
CA THR A 262 20.65 22.30 19.47
C THR A 262 19.42 23.08 18.98
N GLY A 263 18.41 23.25 19.83
CA GLY A 263 17.22 24.02 19.51
C GLY A 263 15.99 23.71 20.38
N LYS A 264 14.92 24.50 20.26
CA LYS A 264 13.66 24.39 21.04
C LYS A 264 12.49 23.77 20.25
N THR A 265 12.74 23.30 19.04
CA THR A 265 11.74 22.73 18.13
C THR A 265 12.31 21.54 17.36
N VAL A 266 11.49 20.57 16.94
CA VAL A 266 11.95 19.41 16.14
C VAL A 266 12.83 19.84 14.96
N TYR A 267 12.35 20.77 14.12
CA TYR A 267 13.09 21.31 12.97
C TYR A 267 14.41 21.99 13.34
N SER A 268 14.46 22.78 14.42
CA SER A 268 15.71 23.44 14.84
C SER A 268 16.79 22.43 15.23
N ARG A 269 16.39 21.32 15.88
CA ARG A 269 17.28 20.23 16.26
C ARG A 269 17.72 19.40 15.06
N ALA A 270 16.81 19.17 14.10
CA ALA A 270 17.13 18.52 12.83
C ALA A 270 18.12 19.36 11.99
N LEU A 271 17.89 20.68 11.86
CA LEU A 271 18.81 21.59 11.17
C LEU A 271 20.17 21.68 11.86
N SER A 272 20.21 21.68 13.20
CA SER A 272 21.46 21.65 13.96
C SER A 272 22.24 20.34 13.72
N GLN A 273 21.56 19.20 13.61
CA GLN A 273 22.22 17.91 13.30
C GLN A 273 22.67 17.84 11.84
N ALA A 274 21.87 18.33 10.89
CA ALA A 274 22.21 18.37 9.47
C ALA A 274 23.43 19.27 9.20
N ARG A 275 23.53 20.40 9.92
CA ARG A 275 24.74 21.24 9.95
C ARG A 275 25.93 20.45 10.47
N SER A 276 25.84 19.87 11.66
CA SER A 276 26.98 19.15 12.24
C SER A 276 27.39 17.92 11.42
N ALA A 277 26.47 17.27 10.71
CA ALA A 277 26.79 16.20 9.77
C ALA A 277 27.60 16.68 8.56
N LEU A 278 27.38 17.91 8.08
CA LEU A 278 28.20 18.55 7.03
C LEU A 278 29.58 18.97 7.57
N GLU A 279 29.66 19.44 8.81
CA GLU A 279 30.92 19.77 9.48
C GLU A 279 31.76 18.50 9.70
N ASP A 280 31.17 17.45 10.28
CA ASP A 280 31.74 16.10 10.41
C ASP A 280 32.22 15.51 9.08
N ALA A 281 31.45 15.71 7.99
CA ALA A 281 31.82 15.27 6.66
C ALA A 281 33.04 16.04 6.12
N ALA A 282 33.08 17.35 6.33
CA ALA A 282 34.20 18.19 5.91
C ALA A 282 35.50 17.84 6.66
N ASP A 283 35.44 17.63 7.98
CA ASP A 283 36.58 17.17 8.78
C ASP A 283 37.09 15.81 8.30
N LYS A 284 36.22 14.80 8.11
CA LYS A 284 36.61 13.47 7.61
C LYS A 284 37.25 13.50 6.21
N LEU A 285 36.82 14.43 5.36
CA LEU A 285 37.42 14.64 4.03
C LEU A 285 38.76 15.40 4.11
N LEU A 286 38.93 16.30 5.08
CA LEU A 286 40.20 16.97 5.34
C LEU A 286 41.24 16.02 5.98
N ASP A 287 40.82 15.11 6.87
CA ASP A 287 41.64 14.02 7.42
C ASP A 287 42.12 13.07 6.32
N ALA A 288 41.23 12.68 5.40
CA ALA A 288 41.59 11.90 4.21
C ALA A 288 42.60 12.67 3.32
N TRP A 289 42.37 13.97 3.11
CA TRP A 289 43.28 14.83 2.34
C TRP A 289 44.67 14.93 2.95
N ILE A 290 44.80 15.20 4.25
CA ILE A 290 46.13 15.35 4.88
C ILE A 290 46.86 14.00 4.97
N THR A 291 46.13 12.90 5.17
CA THR A 291 46.66 11.54 5.09
C THR A 291 47.23 11.23 3.70
N TRP A 292 46.54 11.65 2.64
CA TRP A 292 47.06 11.56 1.27
C TRP A 292 48.26 12.49 1.05
N ALA A 293 48.20 13.74 1.50
CA ALA A 293 49.24 14.74 1.28
C ALA A 293 50.58 14.38 1.94
N ASN A 294 50.53 13.71 3.10
CA ASN A 294 51.69 13.12 3.79
C ASN A 294 52.17 11.79 3.17
N SER A 295 51.48 11.23 2.18
CA SER A 295 51.85 9.98 1.53
C SER A 295 52.81 10.19 0.35
N ASP A 296 53.57 9.14 0.01
CA ASP A 296 54.44 9.13 -1.16
C ASP A 296 53.71 9.25 -2.52
N TYR A 297 52.37 9.24 -2.50
CA TYR A 297 51.49 9.32 -3.67
C TYR A 297 50.89 10.72 -3.87
N TYR A 298 51.31 11.72 -3.08
CA TYR A 298 50.86 13.10 -3.23
C TYR A 298 51.50 13.79 -4.45
N ASP A 299 52.84 13.90 -4.51
CA ASP A 299 53.53 14.47 -5.68
C ASP A 299 53.68 13.40 -6.79
N PRO A 300 53.06 13.55 -7.97
CA PRO A 300 53.22 12.60 -9.07
C PRO A 300 54.65 12.51 -9.60
N HIS A 301 55.52 13.49 -9.33
CA HIS A 301 56.96 13.38 -9.64
C HIS A 301 57.70 12.42 -8.71
N ARG A 302 57.23 12.22 -7.46
CA ARG A 302 57.77 11.20 -6.55
C ARG A 302 57.41 9.81 -7.08
N VAL A 303 56.16 9.63 -7.51
CA VAL A 303 55.69 8.42 -8.20
C VAL A 303 56.48 8.16 -9.49
N LEU A 304 56.72 9.19 -10.32
CA LEU A 304 57.58 9.07 -11.51
C LEU A 304 59.00 8.62 -11.19
N ARG A 305 59.60 9.11 -10.10
CA ARG A 305 60.92 8.64 -9.66
C ARG A 305 60.90 7.15 -9.34
N TYR A 306 59.87 6.63 -8.67
CA TYR A 306 59.78 5.20 -8.38
C TYR A 306 59.68 4.34 -9.65
N VAL A 307 58.87 4.75 -10.63
CA VAL A 307 58.77 4.05 -11.93
C VAL A 307 60.11 4.09 -12.70
N LEU A 308 60.87 5.17 -12.57
CA LEU A 308 62.21 5.29 -13.18
C LEU A 308 63.28 4.48 -12.43
N ASP A 309 63.20 4.38 -11.11
CA ASP A 309 64.05 3.53 -10.28
C ASP A 309 63.81 2.04 -10.55
N ASP A 310 62.56 1.61 -10.76
CA ASP A 310 62.26 0.25 -11.23
C ASP A 310 62.81 -0.01 -12.64
N LEU A 311 62.47 0.85 -13.61
CA LEU A 311 62.95 0.74 -15.00
C LEU A 311 64.49 0.70 -15.08
N ALA A 312 65.18 1.50 -14.27
CA ALA A 312 66.64 1.52 -14.24
C ALA A 312 67.23 0.23 -13.63
N GLN A 313 66.59 -0.36 -12.62
CA GLN A 313 66.97 -1.68 -12.08
C GLN A 313 66.69 -2.82 -13.07
N TRP A 314 65.60 -2.74 -13.83
CA TRP A 314 65.34 -3.66 -14.94
C TRP A 314 66.41 -3.54 -16.01
N VAL A 315 66.83 -2.32 -16.37
CA VAL A 315 67.90 -2.05 -17.36
C VAL A 315 69.24 -2.60 -16.87
N ASP A 316 69.62 -2.37 -15.60
CA ASP A 316 70.85 -2.93 -15.04
C ASP A 316 70.87 -4.46 -15.17
N THR A 317 69.75 -5.10 -14.82
CA THR A 317 69.62 -6.57 -14.78
C THR A 317 69.58 -7.19 -16.18
N ASN A 318 68.81 -6.62 -17.10
CA ASN A 318 68.47 -7.27 -18.38
C ASN A 318 69.31 -6.77 -19.57
N ASN A 319 69.92 -5.57 -19.46
CA ASN A 319 70.68 -4.94 -20.52
C ASN A 319 72.17 -4.79 -20.15
N VAL A 320 72.47 -4.16 -19.00
CA VAL A 320 73.85 -3.81 -18.61
C VAL A 320 74.64 -5.05 -18.18
N ALA A 321 74.14 -5.81 -17.20
CA ALA A 321 74.80 -7.04 -16.72
C ALA A 321 74.92 -8.13 -17.80
N ASN A 322 74.02 -8.10 -18.79
CA ASN A 322 74.02 -9.01 -19.95
C ASN A 322 74.87 -8.52 -21.12
N THR A 323 75.80 -7.57 -20.90
CA THR A 323 76.69 -7.06 -21.94
C THR A 323 78.16 -7.14 -21.51
N ASP A 324 79.04 -7.68 -22.37
CA ASP A 324 80.49 -7.57 -22.21
C ASP A 324 81.04 -6.31 -22.89
N ILE A 325 81.99 -5.60 -22.26
CA ILE A 325 82.82 -4.60 -22.93
C ILE A 325 84.17 -5.24 -23.31
N LYS A 326 84.48 -5.26 -24.60
CA LYS A 326 85.67 -5.90 -25.18
C LYS A 326 86.52 -4.85 -25.89
N THR A 327 87.84 -4.95 -25.78
CA THR A 327 88.79 -4.08 -26.53
C THR A 327 89.71 -4.95 -27.36
N THR A 328 89.70 -4.75 -28.67
CA THR A 328 90.68 -5.35 -29.59
C THR A 328 91.82 -4.38 -29.86
N TYR A 329 93.04 -4.92 -29.97
CA TYR A 329 94.27 -4.16 -30.18
C TYR A 329 94.88 -4.51 -31.55
N SER A 330 95.25 -3.49 -32.31
CA SER A 330 96.04 -3.57 -33.53
C SER A 330 97.44 -2.99 -33.30
N ALA A 331 98.33 -3.09 -34.29
CA ALA A 331 99.68 -2.52 -34.20
C ALA A 331 99.73 -0.99 -34.02
N TYR A 332 98.64 -0.26 -34.31
CA TYR A 332 98.59 1.20 -34.28
C TYR A 332 97.28 1.79 -33.70
N SER A 333 96.36 0.96 -33.19
CA SER A 333 95.07 1.40 -32.66
C SER A 333 94.45 0.38 -31.70
N SER A 334 93.50 0.82 -30.89
CA SER A 334 92.61 -0.04 -30.11
C SER A 334 91.14 0.32 -30.38
N THR A 335 90.27 -0.68 -30.49
CA THR A 335 88.82 -0.49 -30.66
C THR A 335 88.09 -1.16 -29.51
N THR A 336 87.47 -0.35 -28.65
CA THR A 336 86.52 -0.81 -27.64
C THR A 336 85.13 -0.94 -28.26
N TYR A 337 84.46 -2.06 -27.99
CA TYR A 337 83.12 -2.38 -28.45
C TYR A 337 82.39 -3.19 -27.37
N HIS A 338 81.06 -3.09 -27.33
CA HIS A 338 80.21 -3.91 -26.49
C HIS A 338 79.68 -5.12 -27.27
N ASP A 339 79.42 -6.20 -26.55
CA ASP A 339 79.08 -7.49 -27.11
C ASP A 339 78.01 -8.16 -26.22
N PRO A 340 76.73 -8.08 -26.61
CA PRO A 340 75.62 -8.69 -25.89
C PRO A 340 75.81 -10.20 -25.64
N ARG A 341 75.34 -10.66 -24.48
CA ARG A 341 75.29 -12.06 -24.05
C ARG A 341 73.87 -12.64 -24.24
N ASP A 342 73.74 -13.95 -24.05
CA ASP A 342 72.43 -14.58 -23.88
C ASP A 342 71.67 -13.92 -22.71
N GLY A 343 70.38 -13.62 -22.90
CA GLY A 343 69.57 -12.86 -21.94
C GLY A 343 69.58 -11.34 -22.12
N PHE A 344 70.43 -10.79 -23.01
CA PHE A 344 70.39 -9.35 -23.34
C PHE A 344 69.07 -8.93 -23.99
N THR A 345 68.50 -7.83 -23.52
CA THR A 345 67.41 -7.11 -24.21
C THR A 345 67.52 -5.59 -24.04
N GLN A 346 67.05 -4.84 -25.04
CA GLN A 346 66.81 -3.39 -24.98
C GLN A 346 65.30 -3.05 -25.04
N ASN A 347 64.46 -4.09 -25.05
CA ASN A 347 63.02 -4.04 -25.21
C ASN A 347 62.35 -4.43 -23.88
N HIS A 348 61.77 -3.45 -23.19
CA HIS A 348 61.06 -3.63 -21.93
C HIS A 348 59.69 -4.28 -22.19
N PRO A 349 59.23 -5.25 -21.38
CA PRO A 349 57.94 -5.92 -21.63
C PRO A 349 56.74 -4.96 -21.74
N GLU A 350 56.69 -3.95 -20.87
CA GLU A 350 55.64 -2.92 -20.86
C GLU A 350 55.94 -1.74 -21.81
N TYR A 351 57.08 -1.08 -21.61
CA TYR A 351 57.40 0.17 -22.33
C TYR A 351 57.80 -0.06 -23.80
N GLY A 352 58.45 -1.17 -24.15
CA GLY A 352 58.93 -1.43 -25.51
C GLY A 352 60.43 -1.16 -25.69
N ASP A 353 60.88 -0.98 -26.93
CA ASP A 353 62.30 -0.70 -27.25
C ASP A 353 62.72 0.68 -26.72
N LEU A 354 63.64 0.67 -25.76
CA LEU A 354 64.12 1.86 -25.07
C LEU A 354 64.91 2.81 -25.98
N THR A 355 65.34 2.36 -27.17
CA THR A 355 65.98 3.25 -28.16
C THR A 355 65.01 4.17 -28.89
N ASP A 356 63.70 3.92 -28.81
CA ASP A 356 62.64 4.77 -29.37
C ASP A 356 62.03 5.67 -28.28
N ILE A 357 62.15 6.98 -28.45
CA ILE A 357 61.63 7.99 -27.52
C ILE A 357 60.11 7.89 -27.37
N ALA A 358 59.37 7.44 -28.40
CA ALA A 358 57.91 7.31 -28.33
C ALA A 358 57.44 6.29 -27.27
N ASN A 359 58.26 5.28 -26.98
CA ASN A 359 57.96 4.27 -25.95
C ASN A 359 58.03 4.84 -24.52
N TRP A 360 58.85 5.87 -24.30
CA TRP A 360 59.06 6.45 -22.96
C TRP A 360 57.84 7.22 -22.44
N ALA A 361 56.93 7.68 -23.32
CA ALA A 361 55.69 8.32 -22.90
C ALA A 361 54.85 7.45 -21.95
N LYS A 362 54.91 6.12 -22.13
CA LYS A 362 54.25 5.13 -21.27
C LYS A 362 54.76 5.14 -19.82
N VAL A 363 56.00 5.56 -19.58
CA VAL A 363 56.58 5.69 -18.23
C VAL A 363 55.85 6.81 -17.48
N GLY A 364 55.56 7.92 -18.16
CA GLY A 364 54.76 9.02 -17.61
C GLY A 364 53.29 8.64 -17.43
N ASP A 365 52.71 7.84 -18.34
CA ASP A 365 51.35 7.32 -18.18
C ASP A 365 51.24 6.32 -17.00
N LYS A 366 52.21 5.41 -16.81
CA LYS A 366 52.28 4.47 -15.66
C LYS A 366 52.42 5.22 -14.33
N ALA A 367 53.26 6.25 -14.27
CA ALA A 367 53.38 7.11 -13.08
C ALA A 367 52.08 7.84 -12.75
N VAL A 368 51.36 8.36 -13.76
CA VAL A 368 50.04 9.01 -13.57
C VAL A 368 48.96 8.00 -13.16
N GLN A 369 49.00 6.76 -13.66
CA GLN A 369 48.09 5.70 -13.23
C GLN A 369 48.30 5.32 -11.76
N ILE A 370 49.54 5.11 -11.32
CA ILE A 370 49.87 4.79 -9.92
C ILE A 370 49.47 5.95 -8.99
N TRP A 371 49.69 7.21 -9.41
CA TRP A 371 49.20 8.38 -8.68
C TRP A 371 47.67 8.41 -8.58
N SER A 372 46.95 8.13 -9.66
CA SER A 372 45.48 8.06 -9.67
C SER A 372 44.94 6.95 -8.76
N ARG A 373 45.64 5.82 -8.64
CA ARG A 373 45.29 4.72 -7.73
C ARG A 373 45.59 5.06 -6.26
N GLY A 374 46.63 5.86 -6.01
CA GLY A 374 46.83 6.52 -4.72
C GLY A 374 45.64 7.44 -4.35
N VAL A 375 45.15 8.24 -5.29
CA VAL A 375 43.94 9.06 -5.09
C VAL A 375 42.70 8.20 -4.84
N ASP A 376 42.54 7.08 -5.56
CA ASP A 376 41.43 6.14 -5.31
C ASP A 376 41.48 5.52 -3.91
N GLU A 377 42.67 5.16 -3.42
CA GLU A 377 42.87 4.60 -2.09
C GLU A 377 42.63 5.62 -0.97
N TYR A 378 43.29 6.78 -1.05
CA TYR A 378 43.34 7.74 0.06
C TYR A 378 42.20 8.76 0.06
N LEU A 379 41.58 9.07 -1.09
CA LEU A 379 40.51 10.07 -1.18
C LEU A 379 39.16 9.46 -1.58
N VAL A 380 39.09 8.68 -2.66
CA VAL A 380 37.80 8.21 -3.21
C VAL A 380 37.15 7.15 -2.32
N LYS A 381 37.93 6.23 -1.71
CA LYS A 381 37.40 5.27 -0.73
C LYS A 381 36.79 5.96 0.50
N PRO A 382 37.49 6.85 1.24
CA PRO A 382 36.86 7.63 2.31
C PRO A 382 35.66 8.46 1.85
N ALA A 383 35.72 9.08 0.66
CA ALA A 383 34.62 9.86 0.13
C ALA A 383 33.33 9.05 -0.06
N ARG A 384 33.39 7.79 -0.51
CA ARG A 384 32.21 6.89 -0.55
C ARG A 384 31.59 6.70 0.83
N THR A 385 32.41 6.39 1.83
CA THR A 385 31.93 6.19 3.21
C THR A 385 31.30 7.48 3.77
N VAL A 386 31.92 8.64 3.55
CA VAL A 386 31.36 9.94 3.96
C VAL A 386 30.07 10.26 3.20
N GLN A 387 30.00 10.01 1.88
CA GLN A 387 28.81 10.24 1.07
C GLN A 387 27.61 9.42 1.56
N SER A 388 27.78 8.11 1.76
CA SER A 388 26.72 7.24 2.28
C SER A 388 26.29 7.67 3.70
N THR A 389 27.24 7.92 4.61
CA THR A 389 26.93 8.40 5.97
C THR A 389 26.12 9.71 5.95
N LEU A 390 26.55 10.67 5.13
CA LEU A 390 25.91 11.99 5.01
C LEU A 390 24.52 11.88 4.36
N ASN A 391 24.39 11.11 3.28
CA ASN A 391 23.11 10.84 2.61
C ASN A 391 22.09 10.26 3.59
N ASN A 392 22.49 9.25 4.35
CA ASN A 392 21.58 8.52 5.25
C ASN A 392 21.18 9.41 6.43
N THR A 393 22.13 10.19 6.96
CA THR A 393 21.84 11.22 7.98
C THR A 393 20.83 12.26 7.47
N PHE A 394 20.94 12.71 6.21
CA PHE A 394 20.00 13.67 5.62
C PHE A 394 18.64 13.07 5.25
N LEU A 395 18.55 11.77 4.95
CA LEU A 395 17.29 11.05 4.78
C LEU A 395 16.55 10.90 6.11
N ASP A 396 17.24 10.45 7.15
CA ASP A 396 16.70 10.29 8.51
C ASP A 396 16.19 11.63 9.07
N LEU A 397 17.03 12.67 9.00
CA LEU A 397 16.65 14.04 9.40
C LEU A 397 15.59 14.68 8.47
N GLY A 398 15.35 14.11 7.28
CA GLY A 398 14.26 14.52 6.39
C GLY A 398 12.88 14.18 6.97
N GLY A 399 12.77 13.04 7.67
CA GLY A 399 11.55 12.59 8.35
C GLY A 399 11.02 13.63 9.34
N ASP A 400 11.92 14.28 10.08
CA ASP A 400 11.59 15.34 11.05
C ASP A 400 10.84 16.53 10.43
N PHE A 401 10.89 16.74 9.10
CA PHE A 401 10.13 17.79 8.40
C PHE A 401 8.88 17.27 7.67
N THR A 402 8.87 16.00 7.24
CA THR A 402 7.77 15.42 6.47
C THR A 402 6.69 14.77 7.34
N GLU A 403 7.06 14.29 8.52
CA GLU A 403 6.12 13.69 9.48
C GLU A 403 5.53 14.76 10.42
N ASN A 404 6.39 15.65 10.95
CA ASN A 404 5.97 16.78 11.78
C ASN A 404 5.50 17.95 10.91
N ILE A 405 4.31 17.90 10.31
CA ILE A 405 3.71 19.05 9.60
C ILE A 405 2.72 19.78 10.53
N PRO A 406 2.89 21.09 10.83
CA PRO A 406 2.01 21.78 11.79
C PRO A 406 0.60 22.01 11.24
N GLU A 407 -0.35 21.15 11.60
CA GLU A 407 -1.74 21.25 11.17
C GLU A 407 -2.66 21.93 12.21
N PRO A 408 -3.62 22.78 11.77
CA PRO A 408 -4.63 23.37 12.65
C PRO A 408 -5.71 22.36 13.03
N LYS A 409 -5.99 22.21 14.34
CA LYS A 409 -7.11 21.39 14.87
C LYS A 409 -8.49 21.81 14.35
N SER A 410 -8.69 23.05 13.93
CA SER A 410 -9.90 23.49 13.22
C SER A 410 -9.60 24.50 12.11
N THR A 411 -10.12 24.21 10.92
CA THR A 411 -10.14 25.09 9.73
C THR A 411 -11.52 25.67 9.44
N SER A 412 -12.56 25.26 10.17
CA SER A 412 -13.94 25.69 9.92
C SER A 412 -14.16 27.15 10.32
N THR A 413 -15.03 27.85 9.60
CA THR A 413 -15.42 29.22 10.00
C THR A 413 -16.29 29.18 11.25
N ALA A 414 -16.33 30.27 12.03
CA ALA A 414 -17.25 30.38 13.16
C ALA A 414 -18.73 30.47 12.72
N SER A 415 -19.00 30.82 11.46
CA SER A 415 -20.36 30.73 10.89
C SER A 415 -20.82 29.28 10.74
N GLN A 416 -19.95 28.40 10.22
CA GLN A 416 -20.28 26.98 10.03
C GLN A 416 -20.56 26.28 11.36
N GLU A 417 -19.68 26.40 12.36
CA GLU A 417 -19.93 25.82 13.69
C GLU A 417 -21.14 26.44 14.41
N TYR A 418 -21.48 27.70 14.15
CA TYR A 418 -22.70 28.30 14.68
C TYR A 418 -23.97 27.74 14.03
N GLU A 419 -23.93 27.47 12.72
CA GLU A 419 -25.01 26.82 11.98
C GLU A 419 -25.14 25.34 12.37
N GLU A 420 -24.03 24.62 12.53
CA GLU A 420 -23.99 23.24 13.03
C GLU A 420 -24.52 23.14 14.46
N ARG A 421 -24.06 23.98 15.40
CA ARG A 421 -24.60 24.03 16.77
C ARG A 421 -26.09 24.37 16.78
N LYS A 422 -26.56 25.33 15.96
CA LYS A 422 -27.99 25.65 15.83
C LYS A 422 -28.80 24.48 15.28
N ALA A 423 -28.23 23.66 14.39
CA ALA A 423 -28.86 22.45 13.87
C ALA A 423 -28.90 21.32 14.93
N GLU A 424 -27.83 21.16 15.71
CA GLU A 424 -27.73 20.16 16.78
C GLU A 424 -28.65 20.50 17.97
N GLU A 425 -28.65 21.76 18.44
CA GLU A 425 -29.60 22.27 19.44
C GLU A 425 -31.07 22.11 18.97
N ALA A 426 -31.35 22.33 17.69
CA ALA A 426 -32.67 22.12 17.12
C ALA A 426 -33.03 20.62 17.02
N GLN A 427 -32.06 19.75 16.72
CA GLN A 427 -32.27 18.30 16.66
C GLN A 427 -32.52 17.72 18.07
N GLU A 428 -31.76 18.13 19.08
CA GLU A 428 -32.02 17.76 20.48
C GLU A 428 -33.42 18.18 20.94
N GLU A 429 -33.86 19.39 20.60
CA GLU A 429 -35.19 19.89 20.95
C GLU A 429 -36.29 19.15 20.17
N ILE A 430 -36.08 18.80 18.91
CA ILE A 430 -36.96 17.91 18.13
C ILE A 430 -37.07 16.53 18.79
N ASP A 431 -35.95 15.94 19.22
CA ASP A 431 -35.95 14.60 19.83
C ASP A 431 -36.53 14.60 21.25
N ARG A 432 -36.35 15.68 22.02
CA ARG A 432 -37.03 15.94 23.29
C ARG A 432 -38.55 16.04 23.09
N GLN A 433 -39.00 16.82 22.11
CA GLN A 433 -40.43 16.92 21.76
C GLN A 433 -40.96 15.59 21.22
N ASN A 434 -40.17 14.80 20.47
CA ASN A 434 -40.55 13.45 20.05
C ASN A 434 -40.72 12.50 21.24
N GLU A 435 -39.87 12.60 22.27
CA GLU A 435 -39.99 11.79 23.48
C GLU A 435 -41.21 12.19 24.32
N GLU A 436 -41.45 13.49 24.54
CA GLU A 436 -42.66 13.97 25.23
C GLU A 436 -43.94 13.56 24.49
N ASN A 437 -43.96 13.67 23.15
CA ASN A 437 -45.09 13.20 22.34
C ASN A 437 -45.31 11.69 22.43
N ARG A 438 -44.25 10.87 22.57
CA ARG A 438 -44.39 9.42 22.82
C ARG A 438 -45.01 9.16 24.19
N ARG A 439 -44.46 9.78 25.25
CA ARG A 439 -44.97 9.65 26.62
C ARG A 439 -46.47 10.02 26.69
N TYR A 440 -46.87 11.13 26.08
CA TYR A 440 -48.28 11.54 26.00
C TYR A 440 -49.15 10.55 25.19
N GLN A 441 -48.65 10.01 24.07
CA GLN A 441 -49.37 8.97 23.31
C GLN A 441 -49.52 7.65 24.07
N ASP A 442 -48.62 7.33 24.99
CA ASP A 442 -48.66 6.09 25.77
C ASP A 442 -49.56 6.27 27.01
N GLU A 443 -49.52 7.42 27.69
CA GLU A 443 -50.53 7.80 28.71
C GLU A 443 -51.96 7.73 28.15
N LEU A 444 -52.17 8.25 26.93
CA LEU A 444 -53.48 8.22 26.25
C LEU A 444 -53.94 6.79 25.90
N ARG A 445 -53.01 5.85 25.70
CA ARG A 445 -53.34 4.42 25.53
C ARG A 445 -53.72 3.78 26.85
N GLU A 446 -52.95 3.99 27.91
CA GLU A 446 -53.25 3.46 29.24
C GLU A 446 -54.60 3.98 29.76
N GLU A 447 -55.00 5.21 29.45
CA GLU A 447 -56.32 5.74 29.83
C GLU A 447 -57.45 5.10 29.00
N GLN A 448 -57.26 4.91 27.69
CA GLN A 448 -58.22 4.15 26.87
C GLN A 448 -58.33 2.68 27.29
N GLU A 449 -57.25 2.03 27.72
CA GLU A 449 -57.28 0.64 28.17
C GLU A 449 -57.97 0.51 29.54
N ARG A 450 -57.70 1.43 30.49
CA ARG A 450 -58.46 1.53 31.75
C ARG A 450 -59.96 1.70 31.50
N GLN A 451 -60.34 2.60 30.60
CA GLN A 451 -61.75 2.84 30.26
C GLN A 451 -62.42 1.61 29.62
N ARG A 452 -61.72 0.88 28.74
CA ARG A 452 -62.19 -0.40 28.19
C ARG A 452 -62.30 -1.51 29.24
N GLU A 453 -61.42 -1.54 30.25
CA GLU A 453 -61.57 -2.47 31.37
C GLU A 453 -62.79 -2.14 32.25
N GLU A 454 -63.06 -0.86 32.52
CA GLU A 454 -64.24 -0.44 33.28
C GLU A 454 -65.55 -0.77 32.54
N ASP A 455 -65.65 -0.43 31.24
CA ASP A 455 -66.77 -0.81 30.37
C ASP A 455 -67.00 -2.33 30.36
N LYS A 456 -65.92 -3.13 30.28
CA LYS A 456 -65.99 -4.59 30.29
C LYS A 456 -66.48 -5.12 31.64
N ARG A 457 -65.96 -4.62 32.76
CA ARG A 457 -66.38 -5.01 34.11
C ARG A 457 -67.87 -4.72 34.32
N ALA A 458 -68.34 -3.54 33.93
CA ALA A 458 -69.76 -3.18 34.00
C ALA A 458 -70.64 -4.07 33.10
N GLN A 459 -70.14 -4.44 31.91
CA GLN A 459 -70.86 -5.35 31.00
C GLN A 459 -70.93 -6.79 31.54
N ASP A 460 -69.91 -7.26 32.25
CA ASP A 460 -69.90 -8.59 32.86
C ASP A 460 -70.73 -8.64 34.17
N GLU A 461 -70.74 -7.59 35.01
CA GLU A 461 -71.70 -7.46 36.13
C GLU A 461 -73.16 -7.53 35.65
N LEU A 462 -73.48 -6.82 34.55
CA LEU A 462 -74.82 -6.83 33.95
C LEU A 462 -75.24 -8.22 33.45
N ARG A 463 -74.28 -9.08 33.07
CA ARG A 463 -74.52 -10.48 32.68
C ARG A 463 -74.75 -11.37 33.89
N GLU A 464 -73.99 -11.20 34.97
CA GLU A 464 -74.22 -11.96 36.21
C GLU A 464 -75.60 -11.66 36.79
N GLU A 465 -76.03 -10.40 36.79
CA GLU A 465 -77.36 -10.01 37.29
C GLU A 465 -78.49 -10.62 36.46
N GLN A 466 -78.39 -10.59 35.12
CA GLN A 466 -79.36 -11.28 34.25
C GLN A 466 -79.37 -12.81 34.45
N ASN A 467 -78.23 -13.42 34.78
CA ASN A 467 -78.18 -14.86 35.04
C ASN A 467 -78.80 -15.21 36.41
N ARG A 468 -78.58 -14.39 37.46
CA ARG A 468 -79.26 -14.52 38.76
C ARG A 468 -80.77 -14.48 38.60
N GLN A 469 -81.28 -13.47 37.89
CA GLN A 469 -82.73 -13.31 37.65
C GLN A 469 -83.35 -14.55 36.98
N ARG A 470 -82.67 -15.11 35.96
CA ARG A 470 -83.11 -16.30 35.23
C ARG A 470 -83.10 -17.58 36.07
N GLU A 471 -82.20 -17.70 37.05
CA GLU A 471 -82.22 -18.83 37.99
C GLU A 471 -83.39 -18.74 38.98
N GLU A 472 -83.70 -17.55 39.48
CA GLU A 472 -84.82 -17.32 40.40
C GLU A 472 -86.18 -17.58 39.72
N ASP A 473 -86.40 -17.01 38.52
CA ASP A 473 -87.60 -17.24 37.69
C ASP A 473 -87.82 -18.74 37.44
N LYS A 474 -86.74 -19.48 37.14
CA LYS A 474 -86.81 -20.91 36.87
C LYS A 474 -87.21 -21.71 38.12
N ARG A 475 -86.61 -21.42 39.27
CA ARG A 475 -86.92 -22.11 40.55
C ARG A 475 -88.39 -21.91 40.92
N ALA A 476 -88.90 -20.69 40.83
CA ALA A 476 -90.32 -20.38 41.07
C ALA A 476 -91.26 -21.12 40.09
N GLN A 477 -90.86 -21.28 38.82
CA GLN A 477 -91.66 -21.96 37.81
C GLN A 477 -91.72 -23.49 37.98
N ASP A 478 -90.64 -24.11 38.49
CA ASP A 478 -90.63 -25.55 38.80
C ASP A 478 -91.40 -25.84 40.11
N GLU A 479 -91.29 -25.00 41.14
CA GLU A 479 -92.04 -25.13 42.41
C GLU A 479 -93.57 -25.06 42.18
N LEU A 480 -94.03 -24.15 41.30
CA LEU A 480 -95.44 -24.02 40.90
C LEU A 480 -96.01 -25.27 40.20
N ARG A 481 -95.15 -26.11 39.59
CA ARG A 481 -95.57 -27.36 38.91
C ARG A 481 -95.78 -28.51 39.89
N GLU A 482 -94.96 -28.61 40.94
CA GLU A 482 -95.12 -29.66 41.95
C GLU A 482 -96.39 -29.46 42.80
N GLU A 483 -96.77 -28.21 43.02
CA GLU A 483 -98.02 -27.86 43.70
C GLU A 483 -99.25 -28.27 42.87
N GLN A 484 -99.28 -27.92 41.57
CA GLN A 484 -100.37 -28.31 40.67
C GLN A 484 -100.55 -29.84 40.49
N ASN A 485 -99.46 -30.61 40.58
CA ASN A 485 -99.56 -32.06 40.43
C ASN A 485 -100.19 -32.72 41.67
N ARG A 486 -99.87 -32.25 42.89
CA ARG A 486 -100.49 -32.76 44.13
C ARG A 486 -102.00 -32.53 44.15
N GLN A 487 -102.47 -31.32 43.81
CA GLN A 487 -103.89 -30.98 43.78
C GLN A 487 -104.70 -31.94 42.87
N ARG A 488 -104.15 -32.30 41.70
CA ARG A 488 -104.80 -33.18 40.72
C ARG A 488 -104.93 -34.64 41.16
N GLU A 489 -104.07 -35.13 42.06
CA GLU A 489 -104.18 -36.49 42.58
C GLU A 489 -105.25 -36.62 43.67
N GLU A 490 -105.48 -35.58 44.47
CA GLU A 490 -106.51 -35.57 45.52
C GLU A 490 -107.91 -35.45 44.93
N ASP A 491 -108.14 -34.49 44.01
CA ASP A 491 -109.41 -34.29 43.31
C ASP A 491 -109.91 -35.58 42.64
N LYS A 492 -108.99 -36.36 42.07
CA LYS A 492 -109.31 -37.60 41.36
C LYS A 492 -109.82 -38.70 42.30
N ARG A 493 -109.25 -38.84 43.50
CA ARG A 493 -109.67 -39.87 44.47
C ARG A 493 -111.07 -39.61 45.00
N ALA A 494 -111.39 -38.35 45.30
CA ALA A 494 -112.73 -37.95 45.75
C ALA A 494 -113.81 -38.18 44.68
N GLN A 495 -113.45 -38.13 43.39
CA GLN A 495 -114.40 -38.29 42.28
C GLN A 495 -114.77 -39.76 41.98
N ASP A 496 -113.90 -40.72 42.32
CA ASP A 496 -114.17 -42.15 42.12
C ASP A 496 -115.06 -42.74 43.25
N GLU A 497 -114.84 -42.37 44.52
CA GLU A 497 -115.71 -42.81 45.64
C GLU A 497 -117.17 -42.37 45.44
N LEU A 498 -117.38 -41.11 45.01
CA LEU A 498 -118.71 -40.55 44.76
C LEU A 498 -119.50 -41.29 43.67
N ARG A 499 -118.82 -42.10 42.85
CA ARG A 499 -119.37 -42.81 41.70
C ARG A 499 -119.91 -44.20 42.05
N GLU A 500 -119.31 -44.90 43.00
CA GLU A 500 -119.80 -46.21 43.43
C GLU A 500 -121.09 -46.13 44.25
N GLU A 501 -121.23 -45.09 45.07
CA GLU A 501 -122.44 -44.88 45.89
C GLU A 501 -123.65 -44.47 45.03
N GLN A 502 -123.43 -43.61 44.03
CA GLN A 502 -124.50 -43.13 43.14
C GLN A 502 -125.06 -44.21 42.20
N ASN A 503 -124.29 -45.25 41.88
CA ASN A 503 -124.81 -46.40 41.14
C ASN A 503 -125.76 -47.26 41.99
N ARG A 504 -125.49 -47.40 43.29
CA ARG A 504 -126.24 -48.29 44.19
C ARG A 504 -127.70 -47.84 44.37
N GLN A 505 -127.95 -46.53 44.39
CA GLN A 505 -129.32 -45.97 44.41
C GLN A 505 -130.08 -46.17 43.09
N ARG A 506 -129.40 -46.25 41.94
CA ARG A 506 -130.06 -46.30 40.62
C ARG A 506 -130.69 -47.64 40.28
N ASP A 507 -130.24 -48.72 40.91
CA ASP A 507 -130.86 -50.04 40.74
C ASP A 507 -132.12 -50.16 41.61
N GLU A 508 -132.14 -49.60 42.83
CA GLU A 508 -133.34 -49.57 43.70
C GLU A 508 -134.48 -48.71 43.12
N ASP A 509 -134.17 -47.55 42.52
CA ASP A 509 -135.14 -46.69 41.83
C ASP A 509 -135.76 -47.34 40.58
N ARG A 510 -135.17 -48.41 40.05
CA ARG A 510 -135.53 -48.98 38.75
C ARG A 510 -136.68 -49.97 38.85
N ASP A 511 -136.63 -50.89 39.81
CA ASP A 511 -137.69 -51.87 40.06
C ASP A 511 -139.02 -51.18 40.39
N TYR A 512 -138.98 -50.02 41.04
CA TYR A 512 -140.16 -49.20 41.37
C TYR A 512 -140.81 -48.51 40.14
N GLN A 513 -140.10 -48.38 39.01
CA GLN A 513 -140.64 -47.74 37.80
C GLN A 513 -141.35 -48.70 36.86
N ASP A 514 -140.96 -49.98 36.82
CA ASP A 514 -141.59 -50.95 35.90
C ASP A 514 -142.96 -51.44 36.42
N GLU A 515 -143.13 -51.59 37.74
CA GLU A 515 -144.44 -51.90 38.35
C GLU A 515 -145.49 -50.78 38.05
N LEU A 516 -145.04 -49.52 37.98
CA LEU A 516 -145.89 -48.36 37.66
C LEU A 516 -146.28 -48.28 36.16
N ARG A 517 -145.62 -49.03 35.27
CA ARG A 517 -145.91 -49.01 33.82
C ARG A 517 -147.05 -49.94 33.44
N GLU A 518 -147.11 -51.15 34.01
CA GLU A 518 -148.17 -52.12 33.70
C GLU A 518 -149.58 -51.64 34.09
N GLU A 519 -149.70 -50.66 35.00
CA GLU A 519 -150.99 -50.06 35.36
C GLU A 519 -151.41 -48.94 34.39
N GLN A 520 -150.46 -48.15 33.87
CA GLN A 520 -150.77 -47.07 32.92
C GLN A 520 -151.15 -47.57 31.52
N GLU A 521 -150.57 -48.68 31.03
CA GLU A 521 -150.89 -49.15 29.68
C GLU A 521 -152.34 -49.64 29.54
N ARG A 522 -152.93 -50.18 30.62
CA ARG A 522 -154.34 -50.58 30.67
C ARG A 522 -155.32 -49.41 30.51
N GLN A 523 -155.00 -48.22 31.02
CA GLN A 523 -155.85 -47.02 30.81
C GLN A 523 -155.75 -46.48 29.38
N ARG A 524 -154.57 -46.58 28.75
CA ARG A 524 -154.32 -46.01 27.40
C ARG A 524 -154.99 -46.79 26.26
N GLU A 525 -155.47 -48.01 26.50
CA GLU A 525 -156.19 -48.79 25.49
C GLU A 525 -157.69 -48.41 25.39
N GLU A 526 -158.29 -47.87 26.46
CA GLU A 526 -159.68 -47.41 26.44
C GLU A 526 -159.82 -46.04 25.76
N ASP A 527 -159.00 -45.05 26.16
CA ASP A 527 -159.00 -43.69 25.59
C ASP A 527 -158.80 -43.67 24.07
N ARG A 528 -158.02 -44.61 23.54
CA ARG A 528 -157.61 -44.61 22.13
C ARG A 528 -158.77 -44.84 21.16
N LYS A 529 -159.82 -45.55 21.59
CA LYS A 529 -161.04 -45.74 20.78
C LYS A 529 -161.93 -44.50 20.72
N TYR A 530 -161.83 -43.60 21.71
CA TYR A 530 -162.66 -42.40 21.78
C TYR A 530 -162.14 -41.26 20.87
N GLN A 531 -160.85 -41.28 20.52
CA GLN A 531 -160.24 -40.20 19.72
C GLN A 531 -160.43 -40.35 18.20
N ASP A 532 -160.53 -41.58 17.67
CA ASP A 532 -160.66 -41.79 16.23
C ASP A 532 -162.05 -41.37 15.70
N GLU A 533 -163.12 -41.54 16.50
CA GLU A 533 -164.48 -41.14 16.15
C GLU A 533 -164.61 -39.61 16.03
N LEU A 534 -163.93 -38.86 16.91
CA LEU A 534 -163.93 -37.39 16.91
C LEU A 534 -163.20 -36.77 15.71
N ARG A 535 -162.30 -37.51 15.06
CA ARG A 535 -161.46 -37.01 13.96
C ARG A 535 -162.12 -37.09 12.59
N ALA A 536 -163.12 -37.95 12.44
CA ALA A 536 -163.89 -38.08 11.19
C ALA A 536 -164.81 -36.87 10.92
N GLU A 537 -165.27 -36.17 11.96
CA GLU A 537 -166.24 -35.07 11.82
C GLU A 537 -165.60 -33.73 11.40
N GLN A 538 -164.27 -33.59 11.47
CA GLN A 538 -163.53 -32.41 11.01
C GLN A 538 -163.21 -32.40 9.49
N GLU A 539 -163.89 -33.25 8.72
CA GLU A 539 -163.81 -33.37 7.25
C GLU A 539 -164.00 -32.05 6.47
N LYS A 540 -164.83 -31.12 6.99
CA LYS A 540 -165.89 -30.53 6.14
C LYS A 540 -165.89 -29.01 5.91
N GLN A 541 -164.75 -28.31 6.04
CA GLN A 541 -164.74 -26.83 5.94
C GLN A 541 -163.59 -26.13 5.18
N ALA A 542 -162.62 -26.83 4.55
CA ALA A 542 -161.42 -26.19 4.01
C ALA A 542 -160.98 -26.65 2.60
N ASP A 543 -161.90 -27.13 1.77
CA ASP A 543 -161.59 -27.77 0.47
C ASP A 543 -162.17 -27.03 -0.77
N GLU A 544 -162.56 -25.75 -0.61
CA GLU A 544 -163.14 -24.93 -1.69
C GLU A 544 -162.39 -23.60 -1.89
N ALA A 545 -161.41 -23.57 -2.81
CA ALA A 545 -161.34 -22.61 -3.93
C ALA A 545 -159.97 -22.62 -4.67
N GLN A 546 -159.92 -23.32 -5.82
CA GLN A 546 -159.20 -22.93 -7.06
C GLN A 546 -157.69 -22.63 -6.94
N GLU A 547 -156.75 -23.42 -7.47
CA GLU A 547 -156.77 -24.24 -8.70
C GLU A 547 -157.27 -23.48 -9.95
N GLN A 548 -156.32 -22.97 -10.77
CA GLN A 548 -156.18 -23.36 -12.19
C GLN A 548 -154.99 -22.69 -12.90
N LEU A 549 -154.22 -23.52 -13.65
CA LEU A 549 -153.40 -23.22 -14.85
C LEU A 549 -152.22 -22.20 -14.75
N ARG A 550 -150.96 -22.57 -15.05
CA ARG A 550 -150.32 -22.92 -16.36
C ARG A 550 -150.05 -21.68 -17.26
N THR A 551 -148.95 -21.53 -18.02
CA THR A 551 -147.75 -22.36 -18.34
C THR A 551 -146.72 -21.59 -19.21
N LEU A 552 -145.40 -21.87 -19.05
CA LEU A 552 -144.33 -21.86 -20.10
C LEU A 552 -144.04 -20.49 -20.81
N ASN A 553 -142.89 -20.19 -21.47
CA ASN A 553 -141.57 -20.82 -21.57
C ASN A 553 -140.49 -19.74 -21.95
N ASP A 554 -139.21 -19.99 -21.62
CA ASP A 554 -137.98 -20.04 -22.47
C ASP A 554 -137.86 -19.21 -23.80
N PRO A 555 -136.65 -18.93 -24.39
CA PRO A 555 -135.25 -19.10 -23.94
C PRO A 555 -134.28 -17.90 -24.21
N SER A 556 -133.02 -18.06 -23.76
CA SER A 556 -131.75 -17.63 -24.42
C SER A 556 -131.39 -16.14 -24.68
N ALA A 557 -130.08 -15.87 -24.61
CA ALA A 557 -129.45 -14.56 -24.73
C ALA A 557 -129.07 -14.13 -26.16
N THR A 558 -128.87 -12.81 -26.36
CA THR A 558 -127.82 -12.21 -27.20
C THR A 558 -127.60 -10.72 -26.87
N ASP A 559 -126.43 -10.20 -27.27
CA ASP A 559 -126.00 -8.80 -27.53
C ASP A 559 -126.47 -7.64 -26.61
N LEU A 560 -125.61 -6.82 -26.00
CA LEU A 560 -124.34 -6.12 -26.36
C LEU A 560 -124.56 -4.61 -26.58
N GLY A 561 -123.52 -3.83 -26.27
CA GLY A 561 -123.45 -2.37 -26.47
C GLY A 561 -123.89 -1.56 -25.25
N GLY A 562 -123.04 -0.72 -24.65
CA GLY A 562 -121.62 -0.44 -24.88
C GLY A 562 -121.15 0.76 -24.05
N LEU A 563 -119.90 1.21 -24.23
CA LEU A 563 -119.25 2.34 -23.51
C LEU A 563 -118.93 2.05 -22.01
N ASP A 564 -118.00 2.71 -21.32
CA ASP A 564 -117.06 3.78 -21.74
C ASP A 564 -115.71 3.72 -20.97
N ASP A 565 -114.80 4.67 -21.25
CA ASP A 565 -113.39 4.74 -20.82
C ASP A 565 -113.08 5.84 -19.74
N LEU A 566 -111.81 5.91 -19.30
CA LEU A 566 -111.03 7.05 -18.75
C LEU A 566 -110.76 7.21 -17.22
N LEU A 567 -109.49 6.90 -16.88
CA LEU A 567 -108.50 7.73 -16.14
C LEU A 567 -108.41 7.83 -14.59
N ASN A 568 -107.14 7.84 -14.15
CA ASN A 568 -106.47 8.24 -12.88
C ASN A 568 -107.32 8.63 -11.66
N ARG A 569 -107.21 8.03 -10.46
CA ARG A 569 -106.13 7.34 -9.68
C ARG A 569 -105.16 8.25 -8.91
N ASP A 570 -105.33 8.24 -7.58
CA ASP A 570 -104.41 8.75 -6.55
C ASP A 570 -104.37 7.77 -5.34
N LEU A 571 -103.60 8.11 -4.30
CA LEU A 571 -103.30 7.39 -3.03
C LEU A 571 -104.50 6.96 -2.13
N PRO A 572 -104.36 6.18 -1.00
CA PRO A 572 -103.19 5.48 -0.40
C PRO A 572 -103.45 4.03 0.16
N VAL A 573 -102.41 3.42 0.82
CA VAL A 573 -102.40 2.65 2.12
C VAL A 573 -103.67 1.84 2.50
N THR A 574 -103.65 0.53 2.80
CA THR A 574 -102.60 -0.51 3.06
C THR A 574 -103.20 -1.92 2.84
N GLU A 575 -102.61 -3.10 3.10
CA GLU A 575 -101.41 -3.58 3.85
C GLU A 575 -100.44 -4.39 2.95
N SER A 576 -99.50 -5.17 3.53
CA SER A 576 -98.53 -5.97 2.76
C SER A 576 -97.94 -7.18 3.50
N LEU A 577 -98.16 -8.38 2.95
CA LEU A 577 -97.38 -9.60 3.21
C LEU A 577 -97.50 -10.53 2.00
N GLY A 578 -96.39 -10.80 1.30
CA GLY A 578 -96.30 -11.88 0.30
C GLY A 578 -95.93 -11.45 -1.12
N ASP A 579 -94.71 -11.85 -1.51
CA ASP A 579 -94.25 -12.17 -2.86
C ASP A 579 -94.14 -11.07 -3.94
N MET A 580 -93.15 -11.25 -4.83
CA MET A 580 -92.86 -10.47 -6.05
C MET A 580 -92.07 -11.37 -7.03
N GLY A 581 -92.63 -12.53 -7.36
CA GLY A 581 -92.12 -13.42 -8.42
C GLY A 581 -92.62 -13.04 -9.82
N GLY A 582 -91.80 -13.33 -10.84
CA GLY A 582 -92.15 -13.14 -12.26
C GLY A 582 -92.00 -11.69 -12.76
N LEU A 583 -92.02 -11.43 -14.07
CA LEU A 583 -92.13 -12.31 -15.25
C LEU A 583 -90.94 -11.98 -16.18
N ASN A 584 -90.49 -12.80 -17.13
CA ASN A 584 -91.09 -13.93 -17.87
C ASN A 584 -89.90 -14.77 -18.43
N GLY A 585 -89.91 -16.09 -18.65
CA GLY A 585 -90.92 -17.13 -18.46
C GLY A 585 -90.56 -18.37 -19.31
N THR A 586 -91.17 -19.52 -19.03
CA THR A 586 -91.06 -20.80 -19.79
C THR A 586 -89.70 -21.54 -19.86
N SER A 587 -89.65 -22.68 -19.15
CA SER A 587 -89.15 -23.99 -19.58
C SER A 587 -87.74 -24.16 -20.20
N GLY A 588 -86.95 -25.03 -19.55
CA GLY A 588 -86.65 -26.32 -20.20
C GLY A 588 -85.19 -26.75 -20.28
N ASP A 589 -84.80 -27.65 -19.37
CA ASP A 589 -83.64 -28.57 -19.44
C ASP A 589 -82.23 -27.96 -19.56
N ALA A 590 -81.23 -28.84 -19.39
CA ALA A 590 -79.82 -28.48 -19.25
C ALA A 590 -78.94 -29.37 -20.13
N ASP A 591 -78.01 -28.74 -20.86
CA ASP A 591 -76.72 -29.32 -21.27
C ASP A 591 -75.76 -28.20 -21.71
N SER A 592 -74.49 -28.53 -22.03
CA SER A 592 -73.43 -27.68 -22.64
C SER A 592 -73.00 -26.43 -21.81
N ALA A 593 -71.74 -26.16 -21.46
CA ALA A 593 -70.41 -26.66 -21.84
C ALA A 593 -69.95 -26.34 -23.28
N LEU A 594 -68.68 -25.87 -23.38
CA LEU A 594 -68.00 -25.38 -24.59
C LEU A 594 -68.57 -24.06 -25.17
N THR A 595 -67.82 -23.12 -25.76
CA THR A 595 -66.42 -22.61 -25.72
C THR A 595 -66.43 -21.42 -26.73
N ASP A 596 -65.31 -21.13 -27.39
CA ASP A 596 -65.19 -20.36 -28.63
C ASP A 596 -65.24 -18.83 -28.41
N ASP A 597 -64.51 -18.01 -29.16
CA ASP A 597 -63.66 -18.23 -30.34
C ASP A 597 -62.41 -17.32 -30.15
N LEU A 598 -61.14 -17.64 -30.44
CA LEU A 598 -60.53 -18.24 -31.64
C LEU A 598 -61.01 -17.55 -32.94
N GLY A 599 -60.19 -17.29 -33.93
CA GLY A 599 -58.75 -17.05 -33.93
C GLY A 599 -58.40 -16.31 -35.23
N ASN A 600 -57.13 -16.24 -35.62
CA ASN A 600 -56.82 -16.18 -37.05
C ASN A 600 -55.47 -16.82 -37.38
N LEU A 601 -55.42 -17.52 -38.52
CA LEU A 601 -54.21 -18.10 -39.09
C LEU A 601 -53.72 -17.21 -40.23
N GLY A 602 -52.43 -16.88 -40.24
CA GLY A 602 -51.84 -16.06 -41.30
C GLY A 602 -50.31 -16.12 -41.28
N ALA A 603 -49.72 -16.98 -42.11
CA ALA A 603 -48.28 -17.15 -42.19
C ALA A 603 -47.69 -16.56 -43.47
N VAL A 604 -46.61 -15.78 -43.35
CA VAL A 604 -45.64 -15.47 -44.43
C VAL A 604 -44.23 -15.44 -43.81
N ASN A 605 -43.17 -15.43 -44.63
CA ASN A 605 -41.86 -16.02 -44.29
C ASN A 605 -40.66 -15.05 -44.36
N GLY A 606 -39.63 -15.29 -43.53
CA GLY A 606 -38.29 -14.69 -43.54
C GLY A 606 -38.13 -13.39 -42.71
N GLY A 607 -37.10 -13.17 -41.87
CA GLY A 607 -35.91 -13.98 -41.47
C GLY A 607 -34.60 -13.17 -41.57
N PRO A 608 -33.41 -13.65 -41.14
CA PRO A 608 -33.03 -14.70 -40.17
C PRO A 608 -32.29 -14.11 -38.91
N GLY A 609 -31.90 -14.80 -37.81
CA GLY A 609 -31.90 -16.24 -37.42
C GLY A 609 -30.48 -16.86 -37.40
N GLY A 610 -29.93 -17.54 -36.37
CA GLY A 610 -30.36 -17.89 -34.98
C GLY A 610 -29.33 -17.45 -33.91
N GLY A 611 -28.99 -18.18 -32.83
CA GLY A 611 -29.33 -19.54 -32.35
C GLY A 611 -29.13 -19.74 -30.81
N PRO A 612 -29.34 -20.96 -30.23
CA PRO A 612 -29.92 -21.10 -28.86
C PRO A 612 -29.11 -21.84 -27.75
N SER A 613 -29.74 -21.93 -26.57
CA SER A 613 -29.40 -22.55 -25.26
C SER A 613 -29.25 -24.11 -25.26
N THR A 614 -29.09 -24.90 -24.18
CA THR A 614 -29.70 -24.93 -22.80
C THR A 614 -28.90 -25.75 -21.75
N ASP A 615 -29.05 -25.38 -20.47
CA ASP A 615 -29.30 -26.17 -19.22
C ASP A 615 -28.59 -27.51 -18.87
N GLY A 616 -28.48 -27.79 -17.56
CA GLY A 616 -28.19 -29.15 -17.05
C GLY A 616 -27.72 -29.31 -15.58
N LEU A 617 -28.52 -28.91 -14.57
CA LEU A 617 -28.22 -29.21 -13.15
C LEU A 617 -28.69 -30.61 -12.73
N GLY A 618 -27.95 -31.24 -11.81
CA GLY A 618 -28.33 -32.48 -11.11
C GLY A 618 -27.94 -32.42 -9.63
N ASN A 619 -28.83 -32.89 -8.75
CA ASN A 619 -28.70 -32.81 -7.28
C ASN A 619 -29.22 -34.12 -6.63
N LEU A 620 -29.11 -34.22 -5.30
CA LEU A 620 -29.39 -35.34 -4.39
C LEU A 620 -28.17 -36.26 -4.16
N GLY A 621 -27.77 -36.53 -2.90
CA GLY A 621 -28.35 -36.04 -1.65
C GLY A 621 -27.68 -36.55 -0.38
N ASP A 622 -28.48 -36.69 0.67
CA ASP A 622 -28.17 -37.11 2.05
C ASP A 622 -27.32 -36.14 2.91
N ALA A 623 -27.48 -36.28 4.23
CA ALA A 623 -27.32 -35.18 5.19
C ALA A 623 -26.73 -35.61 6.55
N ASN A 624 -26.55 -34.60 7.41
CA ASN A 624 -26.31 -34.68 8.86
C ASN A 624 -24.88 -35.02 9.36
N ASN A 625 -24.11 -33.94 9.52
CA ASN A 625 -23.79 -33.36 10.83
C ASN A 625 -22.75 -34.06 11.75
N ALA A 626 -21.65 -33.33 11.98
CA ALA A 626 -21.03 -33.01 13.28
C ALA A 626 -19.60 -33.54 13.59
N VAL A 627 -18.92 -32.72 14.41
CA VAL A 627 -17.72 -32.97 15.24
C VAL A 627 -16.37 -33.25 14.54
N ASN A 628 -15.73 -32.13 14.16
CA ASN A 628 -14.46 -31.63 14.71
C ASN A 628 -13.35 -32.58 15.27
N GLU A 629 -12.11 -32.20 14.95
CA GLU A 629 -10.87 -32.33 15.75
C GLU A 629 -10.09 -33.66 15.94
N SER A 630 -8.79 -33.45 16.19
CA SER A 630 -7.86 -34.29 16.97
C SER A 630 -7.29 -35.61 16.39
N LEU A 631 -6.15 -35.45 15.71
CA LEU A 631 -4.85 -36.04 16.12
C LEU A 631 -4.76 -37.57 16.37
N ALA A 632 -4.33 -38.32 15.34
CA ALA A 632 -3.36 -39.42 15.49
C ALA A 632 -2.75 -39.87 14.14
N GLY A 633 -1.44 -40.10 14.11
CA GLY A 633 -0.81 -41.07 13.17
C GLY A 633 -0.46 -42.37 13.92
N PRO A 634 0.48 -43.22 13.43
CA PRO A 634 1.18 -43.18 12.15
C PRO A 634 1.35 -44.57 11.44
N GLY A 635 1.89 -44.55 10.21
CA GLY A 635 2.93 -45.52 9.76
C GLY A 635 2.54 -46.86 9.09
N GLY A 636 3.31 -47.21 8.03
CA GLY A 636 3.38 -48.54 7.38
C GLY A 636 2.24 -48.86 6.38
N GLY A 637 2.47 -49.38 5.16
CA GLY A 637 3.69 -49.81 4.46
C GLY A 637 4.19 -51.23 4.80
N PRO A 638 4.97 -51.94 3.94
CA PRO A 638 5.40 -51.61 2.56
C PRO A 638 5.44 -52.79 1.54
N GLY A 639 5.80 -52.52 0.26
CA GLY A 639 6.43 -53.46 -0.68
C GLY A 639 5.55 -54.14 -1.76
N GLY A 640 6.08 -54.56 -2.93
CA GLY A 640 7.41 -54.33 -3.52
C GLY A 640 7.79 -55.26 -4.71
N GLY A 641 8.65 -54.77 -5.64
CA GLY A 641 9.29 -55.52 -6.76
C GLY A 641 8.74 -55.16 -8.17
N GLN A 642 9.46 -54.71 -9.22
CA GLN A 642 10.79 -55.01 -9.86
C GLN A 642 10.72 -56.02 -11.03
N PRO A 643 11.63 -56.01 -12.06
CA PRO A 643 12.43 -54.89 -12.64
C PRO A 643 12.73 -54.93 -14.18
N ALA A 644 13.16 -53.78 -14.74
CA ALA A 644 14.20 -53.53 -15.80
C ALA A 644 14.22 -54.19 -17.23
N VAL A 645 14.65 -53.39 -18.25
CA VAL A 645 15.71 -53.62 -19.29
C VAL A 645 15.77 -52.44 -20.31
N VAL A 646 16.97 -52.02 -20.78
CA VAL A 646 17.29 -50.74 -21.50
C VAL A 646 18.66 -50.88 -22.25
N PRO A 647 19.09 -50.13 -23.32
CA PRO A 647 18.48 -49.41 -24.48
C PRO A 647 18.99 -50.04 -25.84
N PRO A 648 19.61 -49.35 -26.86
CA PRO A 648 19.29 -48.16 -27.68
C PRO A 648 19.08 -48.51 -29.21
N PRO A 649 18.97 -47.54 -30.15
CA PRO A 649 20.14 -46.91 -30.80
C PRO A 649 19.97 -45.39 -31.05
N ALA A 650 20.95 -44.73 -31.70
CA ALA A 650 21.06 -43.26 -31.72
C ALA A 650 21.30 -42.62 -33.11
N ASN A 651 20.86 -41.35 -33.20
CA ASN A 651 21.44 -40.23 -33.96
C ASN A 651 21.50 -40.26 -35.52
N LEU A 652 20.56 -39.52 -36.12
CA LEU A 652 20.86 -38.54 -37.17
C LEU A 652 20.20 -37.21 -36.74
N GLY A 653 20.78 -36.02 -36.94
CA GLY A 653 22.11 -35.74 -37.51
C GLY A 653 22.22 -34.30 -38.05
N SER A 654 22.40 -33.32 -37.15
CA SER A 654 22.83 -31.94 -37.44
C SER A 654 21.98 -31.08 -38.41
N LEU A 655 20.88 -30.53 -37.89
CA LEU A 655 20.51 -29.13 -38.08
C LEU A 655 20.13 -28.60 -36.68
N GLY A 656 20.83 -27.68 -36.02
CA GLY A 656 21.78 -26.69 -36.53
C GLY A 656 21.30 -25.31 -36.06
N GLY A 657 21.29 -25.08 -34.73
CA GLY A 657 20.75 -23.85 -34.14
C GLY A 657 20.30 -23.92 -32.67
N LEU A 658 20.31 -25.10 -32.02
CA LEU A 658 19.88 -25.26 -30.61
C LEU A 658 20.91 -26.04 -29.78
N ASN A 659 22.01 -25.38 -29.43
CA ASN A 659 22.79 -25.73 -28.23
C ASN A 659 23.51 -24.48 -27.68
N SER A 660 22.78 -23.71 -26.87
CA SER A 660 23.32 -22.76 -25.91
C SER A 660 22.71 -23.14 -24.55
N GLY A 661 23.50 -23.11 -23.48
CA GLY A 661 23.09 -23.67 -22.18
C GLY A 661 21.87 -22.96 -21.58
N GLY A 662 20.69 -23.58 -21.70
CA GLY A 662 19.44 -23.09 -21.12
C GLY A 662 18.76 -24.18 -20.30
N GLY A 663 18.89 -24.10 -18.98
CA GLY A 663 18.07 -24.92 -18.08
C GLY A 663 16.60 -24.52 -18.19
N ALA A 664 15.71 -25.51 -18.28
CA ALA A 664 14.27 -25.27 -18.27
C ALA A 664 13.83 -24.89 -16.84
N ARG A 665 13.84 -23.59 -16.55
CA ARG A 665 13.46 -23.01 -15.26
C ARG A 665 12.04 -23.40 -14.85
N LEU A 666 11.82 -23.54 -13.54
CA LEU A 666 10.49 -23.62 -12.97
C LEU A 666 9.78 -22.25 -13.01
N PRO A 667 8.43 -22.20 -12.99
CA PRO A 667 7.67 -20.96 -13.25
C PRO A 667 7.86 -19.82 -12.24
N ASN A 668 8.58 -20.04 -11.14
CA ASN A 668 8.72 -19.11 -10.01
C ASN A 668 10.15 -18.58 -9.83
N GLU A 669 11.08 -18.83 -10.76
CA GLU A 669 12.50 -18.52 -10.58
C GLU A 669 12.88 -17.05 -10.89
N ARG A 670 13.40 -16.35 -9.88
CA ARG A 670 14.15 -15.09 -9.96
C ARG A 670 15.31 -15.19 -10.96
N THR A 671 15.53 -14.14 -11.74
CA THR A 671 16.58 -14.02 -12.76
C THR A 671 17.59 -12.94 -12.38
N PRO A 672 18.77 -13.28 -11.82
CA PRO A 672 19.85 -12.32 -11.59
C PRO A 672 20.59 -11.95 -12.90
N GLY A 673 21.30 -10.82 -12.86
CA GLY A 673 22.17 -10.29 -13.91
C GLY A 673 22.79 -8.95 -13.47
N LEU A 674 23.58 -8.30 -14.33
CA LEU A 674 23.98 -6.89 -14.15
C LEU A 674 23.27 -5.98 -15.18
N VAL A 675 23.04 -4.73 -14.78
CA VAL A 675 22.67 -3.62 -15.69
C VAL A 675 23.55 -2.44 -15.33
N ASP A 676 24.30 -1.92 -16.29
CA ASP A 676 25.18 -0.73 -16.14
C ASP A 676 26.19 -0.81 -14.97
N GLY A 677 26.59 -2.04 -14.58
CA GLY A 677 27.48 -2.34 -13.45
C GLY A 677 26.75 -2.79 -12.17
N ASN A 678 25.47 -2.44 -12.04
CA ASN A 678 24.66 -2.67 -10.85
C ASN A 678 24.00 -4.05 -10.87
N PRO A 679 24.04 -4.84 -9.76
CA PRO A 679 23.31 -6.09 -9.65
C PRO A 679 21.79 -5.90 -9.76
N VAL A 680 21.15 -6.65 -10.67
CA VAL A 680 19.71 -6.64 -10.92
C VAL A 680 19.14 -8.05 -10.83
N ALA A 681 17.91 -8.18 -10.34
CA ALA A 681 17.13 -9.41 -10.42
C ALA A 681 15.71 -9.15 -10.92
N ARG A 682 15.10 -10.11 -11.64
CA ARG A 682 13.72 -10.02 -12.16
C ARG A 682 12.91 -11.23 -11.75
N PHE A 683 11.66 -11.04 -11.32
CA PHE A 683 10.79 -12.08 -10.79
C PHE A 683 9.65 -12.42 -11.78
N PRO A 684 9.10 -13.65 -11.77
CA PRO A 684 8.12 -14.07 -12.78
C PRO A 684 6.71 -13.47 -12.67
N ASP A 685 6.39 -12.80 -11.57
CA ASP A 685 5.15 -12.01 -11.44
C ASP A 685 5.19 -10.74 -12.31
N GLY A 686 6.38 -10.29 -12.70
CA GLY A 686 6.65 -9.08 -13.48
C GLY A 686 7.54 -8.07 -12.73
N SER A 687 7.80 -8.28 -11.44
CA SER A 687 8.60 -7.38 -10.60
C SER A 687 10.11 -7.52 -10.84
N SER A 688 10.91 -6.61 -10.27
CA SER A 688 12.37 -6.67 -10.26
C SER A 688 12.98 -5.95 -9.07
N THR A 689 14.26 -6.19 -8.80
CA THR A 689 15.09 -5.44 -7.84
C THR A 689 16.42 -5.04 -8.49
N SER A 690 16.96 -3.89 -8.12
CA SER A 690 18.25 -3.35 -8.59
C SER A 690 19.00 -2.78 -7.39
N PHE A 691 20.24 -3.19 -7.18
CA PHE A 691 21.09 -2.67 -6.11
C PHE A 691 22.21 -1.83 -6.69
N ASP A 692 22.43 -0.67 -6.11
CA ASP A 692 23.53 0.22 -6.47
C ASP A 692 24.67 0.10 -5.42
N PRO A 693 25.86 -0.39 -5.81
CA PRO A 693 26.96 -0.69 -4.89
C PRO A 693 27.84 0.51 -4.57
N ASP A 694 27.71 1.62 -5.32
CA ASP A 694 28.38 2.89 -5.03
C ASP A 694 27.61 3.71 -3.97
N THR A 695 26.29 3.46 -3.81
CA THR A 695 25.41 4.18 -2.87
C THR A 695 24.80 3.33 -1.75
N GLY A 696 24.69 2.00 -1.88
CA GLY A 696 24.11 1.11 -0.87
C GLY A 696 22.59 0.90 -0.96
N LEU A 697 21.95 1.40 -2.02
CA LEU A 697 20.49 1.43 -2.19
C LEU A 697 19.95 0.22 -2.98
N LEU A 698 18.86 -0.39 -2.51
CA LEU A 698 18.10 -1.44 -3.20
C LEU A 698 16.75 -0.90 -3.69
N THR A 699 16.60 -0.76 -5.01
CA THR A 699 15.36 -0.36 -5.68
C THR A 699 14.56 -1.57 -6.16
N THR A 700 13.41 -1.82 -5.53
CA THR A 700 12.36 -2.74 -6.00
C THR A 700 11.48 -2.06 -7.04
N THR A 701 10.95 -2.84 -7.99
CA THR A 701 9.99 -2.42 -9.03
C THR A 701 8.87 -3.45 -9.09
N GLY A 702 7.60 -3.06 -8.94
CA GLY A 702 6.44 -3.95 -9.02
C GLY A 702 6.04 -4.34 -10.45
N PRO A 703 5.17 -5.36 -10.64
CA PRO A 703 4.73 -5.83 -11.96
C PRO A 703 3.94 -4.79 -12.78
N ASP A 704 3.34 -3.82 -12.10
CA ASP A 704 2.61 -2.68 -12.66
C ASP A 704 3.54 -1.50 -13.03
N GLY A 705 4.85 -1.61 -12.75
CA GLY A 705 5.84 -0.56 -12.94
C GLY A 705 5.97 0.43 -11.78
N SER A 706 5.31 0.19 -10.64
CA SER A 706 5.59 0.89 -9.38
C SER A 706 7.04 0.67 -8.92
N THR A 707 7.61 1.55 -8.09
CA THR A 707 8.97 1.39 -7.53
C THR A 707 9.05 1.76 -6.06
N THR A 708 9.99 1.13 -5.35
CA THR A 708 10.25 1.34 -3.91
C THR A 708 11.73 1.13 -3.63
N THR A 709 12.42 2.13 -3.07
CA THR A 709 13.86 2.06 -2.79
C THR A 709 14.13 2.03 -1.29
N THR A 710 15.03 1.15 -0.85
CA THR A 710 15.41 0.95 0.55
C THR A 710 16.93 0.98 0.68
N ASP A 711 17.46 1.73 1.64
CA ASP A 711 18.87 1.69 2.00
C ASP A 711 19.19 0.40 2.79
N LEU A 712 20.28 -0.28 2.44
CA LEU A 712 20.70 -1.50 3.11
C LEU A 712 21.96 -1.32 3.99
N GLY A 713 22.65 -0.18 3.91
CA GLY A 713 23.85 0.14 4.69
C GLY A 713 23.63 0.16 6.20
N ASN A 714 22.39 0.43 6.62
CA ASN A 714 21.98 0.40 8.03
C ASN A 714 21.70 -1.04 8.55
N GLY A 715 22.14 -2.10 7.85
CA GLY A 715 21.93 -3.51 8.22
C GLY A 715 20.49 -4.02 7.99
N LEU A 716 19.71 -3.29 7.19
CA LEU A 716 18.31 -3.60 6.90
C LEU A 716 18.16 -4.86 6.02
N GLN A 717 17.02 -5.54 6.19
CA GLN A 717 16.65 -6.72 5.41
C GLN A 717 15.33 -6.49 4.69
N VAL A 718 15.29 -6.78 3.38
CA VAL A 718 14.12 -6.60 2.52
C VAL A 718 13.60 -7.95 2.06
N THR A 719 12.34 -8.25 2.38
CA THR A 719 11.65 -9.46 1.88
C THR A 719 11.13 -9.21 0.47
N ASN A 720 11.60 -10.01 -0.49
CA ASN A 720 11.22 -9.95 -1.90
C ASN A 720 9.83 -10.61 -2.15
N PRO A 721 9.20 -10.37 -3.31
CA PRO A 721 7.90 -10.98 -3.66
C PRO A 721 7.91 -12.51 -3.76
N ASP A 722 9.06 -13.14 -4.01
CA ASP A 722 9.24 -14.61 -4.00
C ASP A 722 9.41 -15.21 -2.59
N GLY A 723 9.36 -14.37 -1.54
CA GLY A 723 9.55 -14.76 -0.15
C GLY A 723 11.02 -14.91 0.27
N SER A 724 11.98 -14.69 -0.63
CA SER A 724 13.40 -14.58 -0.25
C SER A 724 13.67 -13.26 0.50
N VAL A 725 14.72 -13.23 1.32
CA VAL A 725 15.15 -12.02 2.05
C VAL A 725 16.51 -11.58 1.53
N THR A 726 16.61 -10.33 1.07
CA THR A 726 17.83 -9.70 0.57
C THR A 726 18.35 -8.68 1.59
N SER A 727 19.68 -8.64 1.80
CA SER A 727 20.37 -7.63 2.61
C SER A 727 21.74 -7.31 2.02
N LEU A 728 22.29 -6.15 2.40
CA LEU A 728 23.70 -5.84 2.19
C LEU A 728 24.50 -6.50 3.33
N THR A 729 25.62 -7.14 3.00
CA THR A 729 26.58 -7.65 3.99
C THR A 729 27.68 -6.63 4.25
N ASP A 730 28.31 -6.73 5.42
CA ASP A 730 29.34 -5.80 5.91
C ASP A 730 30.55 -5.63 4.95
N ASP A 731 30.73 -6.56 3.99
CA ASP A 731 31.74 -6.54 2.93
C ASP A 731 31.26 -5.94 1.59
N GLY A 732 30.11 -5.25 1.58
CA GLY A 732 29.59 -4.50 0.43
C GLY A 732 28.85 -5.35 -0.62
N LYS A 733 28.39 -6.56 -0.26
CA LYS A 733 27.80 -7.53 -1.20
C LYS A 733 26.32 -7.76 -0.93
N LEU A 734 25.58 -8.11 -1.97
CA LEU A 734 24.20 -8.57 -1.78
C LEU A 734 24.19 -10.01 -1.31
N ALA A 735 23.63 -10.28 -0.13
CA ALA A 735 23.19 -11.62 0.26
C ALA A 735 21.68 -11.75 0.04
N THR A 736 21.23 -12.91 -0.44
CA THR A 736 19.80 -13.27 -0.55
C THR A 736 19.59 -14.70 -0.05
N THR A 737 18.65 -14.88 0.88
CA THR A 737 18.31 -16.18 1.48
C THR A 737 16.92 -16.60 1.04
N PHE A 738 16.77 -17.83 0.53
CA PHE A 738 15.52 -18.35 -0.02
C PHE A 738 14.74 -19.23 0.98
N PRO A 739 13.40 -19.32 0.88
CA PRO A 739 12.57 -20.14 1.77
C PRO A 739 12.88 -21.65 1.77
N ASP A 740 13.59 -22.15 0.75
CA ASP A 740 14.03 -23.55 0.66
C ASP A 740 15.39 -23.83 1.33
N GLY A 741 15.99 -22.81 1.97
CA GLY A 741 17.27 -22.91 2.66
C GLY A 741 18.50 -22.69 1.77
N ARG A 742 18.33 -22.33 0.49
CA ARG A 742 19.43 -21.86 -0.35
C ARG A 742 19.83 -20.43 -0.02
N THR A 743 21.09 -20.09 -0.32
CA THR A 743 21.58 -18.70 -0.29
C THR A 743 22.25 -18.35 -1.61
N GLU A 744 22.20 -17.08 -1.98
CA GLU A 744 22.91 -16.50 -3.12
C GLU A 744 23.61 -15.22 -2.67
N THR A 745 24.89 -15.08 -3.03
CA THR A 745 25.66 -13.85 -2.79
C THR A 745 26.13 -13.30 -4.13
N ILE A 746 25.88 -12.02 -4.38
CA ILE A 746 26.33 -11.32 -5.59
C ILE A 746 27.39 -10.28 -5.21
N ASP A 747 28.56 -10.42 -5.81
CA ASP A 747 29.69 -9.51 -5.67
C ASP A 747 29.64 -8.46 -6.80
N PRO A 748 29.30 -7.18 -6.50
CA PRO A 748 29.18 -6.15 -7.52
C PRO A 748 30.53 -5.78 -8.15
N SER A 749 31.63 -5.92 -7.41
CA SER A 749 32.98 -5.55 -7.89
C SER A 749 33.55 -6.52 -8.94
N THR A 750 33.01 -7.73 -9.01
CA THR A 750 33.46 -8.78 -9.94
C THR A 750 32.36 -9.31 -10.86
N GLY A 751 31.12 -8.86 -10.71
CA GLY A 751 29.98 -9.31 -11.53
C GLY A 751 29.58 -10.77 -11.30
N ARG A 752 29.87 -11.34 -10.12
CA ARG A 752 29.74 -12.80 -9.87
C ARG A 752 28.71 -13.15 -8.82
N ALA A 753 27.92 -14.18 -9.12
CA ALA A 753 27.01 -14.82 -8.20
C ALA A 753 27.60 -16.15 -7.68
N VAL A 754 27.44 -16.41 -6.38
CA VAL A 754 27.70 -17.72 -5.77
C VAL A 754 26.42 -18.18 -5.09
N THR A 755 25.87 -19.31 -5.56
CA THR A 755 24.67 -19.94 -5.00
C THR A 755 25.08 -21.18 -4.18
N THR A 756 24.57 -21.30 -2.96
CA THR A 756 24.83 -22.41 -2.04
C THR A 756 23.56 -23.22 -1.78
N GLY A 757 23.66 -24.53 -1.92
CA GLY A 757 22.61 -25.51 -1.64
C GLY A 757 22.45 -25.80 -0.14
N PRO A 758 21.28 -26.29 0.32
CA PRO A 758 21.04 -26.57 1.74
C PRO A 758 21.86 -27.76 2.28
N ASP A 759 22.48 -28.53 1.38
CA ASP A 759 23.41 -29.62 1.68
C ASP A 759 24.90 -29.17 1.73
N GLY A 760 25.17 -27.88 1.51
CA GLY A 760 26.51 -27.30 1.46
C GLY A 760 27.21 -27.40 0.10
N SER A 761 26.55 -27.87 -0.95
CA SER A 761 27.07 -27.78 -2.32
C SER A 761 27.06 -26.33 -2.83
N THR A 762 28.06 -25.94 -3.63
CA THR A 762 28.20 -24.56 -4.14
C THR A 762 28.32 -24.53 -5.66
N THR A 763 27.77 -23.48 -6.28
CA THR A 763 27.87 -23.23 -7.72
C THR A 763 28.13 -21.74 -7.95
N THR A 764 29.14 -21.40 -8.77
CA THR A 764 29.49 -20.02 -9.14
C THR A 764 29.06 -19.72 -10.57
N THR A 765 28.50 -18.53 -10.80
CA THR A 765 28.04 -18.06 -12.11
C THR A 765 28.55 -16.64 -12.36
N ASP A 766 29.17 -16.39 -13.51
CA ASP A 766 29.42 -15.02 -14.00
C ASP A 766 28.11 -14.42 -14.52
N LEU A 767 27.82 -13.17 -14.16
CA LEU A 767 26.61 -12.45 -14.58
C LEU A 767 26.84 -11.50 -15.77
N GLY A 768 28.02 -11.55 -16.40
CA GLY A 768 28.42 -10.82 -17.61
C GLY A 768 29.12 -11.73 -18.62
#